data_AF-A0A3D1DDT0-F1
#
_entry.id   AF-A0A3D1DDT0-F1
#
_cell.length_a   1.000
_cell.length_b   1.000
_cell.length_c   1.000
_cell.angle_alpha   90.00
_cell.angle_beta   90.00
_cell.angle_gamma   90.00
#
_symmetry.space_group_name_H-M   'P 1'
#
loop_
_entity.id
_entity.type
_entity.pdbx_description
1 polymer ?
#
loop_
_entity_poly.entity_id
_entity_poly.type
_entity_poly.pdbx_seq_one_letter_code
_entity_poly.pdbx_strand_id
1 'polypeptide(L)'
;MAGRFRGPLIVTSLVLAGGVLVVLMCAGLVERKPVLSDADSVLARAKKALDRRDFREAEKLARDALDKGTTIQGGAWIVSGEAIVQQGRFEEAVECFLQVVKLSKQPDRQAMAHALAGDVLARRLHRLGEAEKHYRQALELDPNQDNARRGLITLLAAEGRRQAAEEILLSVIRDAKATEQHLFLLGNSEWVINSLSFKTREGEKKVQRHKFLEQARQAVPDDPVPVIGLARLADVKNQSARAIELLEGVLATDPDQTEAWAMLGQLLARTGNARRFLDWNSRVPESAEQDARTWFARATWAKHQDEDRVAARCLWECLNRDPNHLAANLQLAQSLDRLGRSGDANHFRRRAADLSELVTLLRGLAGDPRFGEARTEQRVQRLVELNRQMGRAWEAVAWSMFVLRNNQDLQWPKKHLEDLRPYIEKKGTPRTIKLFTPLSRVDLSDLPAPQWTDDTTAAKPDTGPEKTAFGPITFREDARATGLDFLYYSDAADPIEKSRLPETIGGGVGVIDFDGDGWPDLYLAQGSHKPVDPNQPTTRPLVKAPQTPPRDRLFRNTADGRFEDVTSQAGVLQTAYGQGVSVGDVNSDGFDDIHVANVGGNRLLINNGDGTYSDETQTAGIAGNQWSINGLLADLDGDGLPDLYVVNYLAGDNVFMPSCPPDASNGRPCFPGDFDASQDRLYINSGDGGFQDMTDSSGVARPDGKGLGVIAADFDNDRRLDLFIANDTRANFLFRNRTGMTGKGVSLLETGMKSGLALSAEGEPEGCMGIAVGDVDGDGTLDLFITNYIGQSNTLYSLEQPDGPAPATGFFLDRTRSAGLFDNGFDLVGWGTEFLDADLDGDLDLLITNGHIAGHVRDGERLEMPPLCYRNSGPGRFSVVPAQQLGKYFGGNYIGRGLARLDWNNDGRQDAVITHLDAPLALLTNTTPRTGHHLVLRLVGTDSSRDAIGATVTARAGKRTWVAQLTAGDGYLVSNQKQLVIGTGTVTRLDAVSIRWPSGLDQDLG
;
A
#
# COMPACT_ATOMS: atom_id res chain seq x y z
N MET A 1 -6.39 19.27 -41.58
CA MET A 1 -7.05 20.53 -41.17
C MET A 1 -6.30 21.07 -39.96
N ALA A 2 -5.76 22.28 -40.03
CA ALA A 2 -5.20 22.99 -38.88
C ALA A 2 -5.45 24.49 -39.09
N GLY A 3 -6.34 25.06 -38.28
CA GLY A 3 -6.58 26.50 -38.20
C GLY A 3 -5.42 27.20 -37.51
N ARG A 4 -5.01 28.35 -38.04
CA ARG A 4 -4.09 29.29 -37.39
C ARG A 4 -4.92 30.43 -36.79
N PHE A 5 -5.02 30.48 -35.47
CA PHE A 5 -5.36 31.70 -34.75
C PHE A 5 -4.11 32.60 -34.67
N ARG A 6 -4.25 33.88 -34.99
CA ARG A 6 -3.30 34.96 -34.65
C ARG A 6 -3.74 35.57 -33.31
N GLY A 7 -2.79 35.79 -32.40
CA GLY A 7 -2.99 36.59 -31.18
C GLY A 7 -3.09 38.10 -31.47
N PRO A 8 -3.48 38.92 -30.46
CA PRO A 8 -4.05 40.24 -30.66
C PRO A 8 -2.99 41.34 -30.89
N LEU A 9 -3.32 42.31 -31.73
CA LEU A 9 -2.61 43.59 -31.81
C LEU A 9 -3.10 44.51 -30.67
N ILE A 10 -2.16 45.05 -29.91
CA ILE A 10 -2.37 46.17 -29.00
C ILE A 10 -2.64 47.41 -29.85
N VAL A 11 -3.82 47.99 -29.73
CA VAL A 11 -4.16 49.31 -30.28
C VAL A 11 -4.10 50.31 -29.13
N THR A 12 -3.09 51.17 -29.14
CA THR A 12 -3.01 52.33 -28.26
C THR A 12 -3.88 53.44 -28.84
N SER A 13 -5.01 53.71 -28.18
CA SER A 13 -5.91 54.82 -28.52
C SER A 13 -5.42 56.11 -27.84
N LEU A 14 -4.97 57.08 -28.63
CA LEU A 14 -4.84 58.47 -28.17
C LEU A 14 -6.04 59.26 -28.72
N VAL A 15 -6.90 59.74 -27.82
CA VAL A 15 -8.03 60.62 -28.14
C VAL A 15 -7.54 62.06 -28.17
N LEU A 16 -7.72 62.76 -29.29
CA LEU A 16 -7.78 64.22 -29.33
C LEU A 16 -8.78 64.67 -30.40
N ALA A 17 -9.48 65.75 -30.05
CA ALA A 17 -10.74 66.21 -30.59
C ALA A 17 -10.67 66.90 -31.96
N GLY A 18 -11.78 66.83 -32.70
CA GLY A 18 -12.03 67.62 -33.92
C GLY A 18 -12.10 66.75 -35.17
N GLY A 19 -13.31 66.59 -35.73
CA GLY A 19 -13.56 65.71 -36.87
C GLY A 19 -12.78 66.12 -38.13
N VAL A 20 -12.14 65.14 -38.77
CA VAL A 20 -11.71 65.20 -40.18
C VAL A 20 -11.86 63.80 -40.80
N LEU A 21 -12.41 63.81 -42.01
CA LEU A 21 -12.51 62.75 -43.00
C LEU A 21 -11.17 61.98 -43.17
N VAL A 22 -11.11 60.69 -42.82
CA VAL A 22 -9.98 59.82 -43.18
C VAL A 22 -10.26 59.16 -44.52
N VAL A 23 -9.55 59.61 -45.55
CA VAL A 23 -9.42 58.94 -46.85
C VAL A 23 -8.61 57.66 -46.64
N LEU A 24 -9.23 56.51 -46.91
CA LEU A 24 -8.56 55.22 -47.06
C LEU A 24 -7.68 55.26 -48.32
N MET A 25 -6.37 55.48 -48.17
CA MET A 25 -5.41 55.07 -49.19
C MET A 25 -5.09 53.58 -48.99
N CYS A 26 -5.69 52.74 -49.83
CA CYS A 26 -5.22 51.37 -50.03
C CYS A 26 -3.88 51.41 -50.79
N ALA A 27 -2.76 51.48 -50.06
CA ALA A 27 -1.47 51.08 -50.60
C ALA A 27 -1.45 49.54 -50.70
N GLY A 28 -1.79 49.02 -51.88
CA GLY A 28 -1.65 47.61 -52.20
C GLY A 28 -0.18 47.19 -52.20
N LEU A 29 0.31 46.63 -51.10
CA LEU A 29 1.50 45.79 -51.10
C LEU A 29 1.12 44.44 -51.71
N VAL A 30 1.34 44.30 -53.02
CA VAL A 30 1.39 43.00 -53.68
C VAL A 30 2.66 42.30 -53.18
N GLU A 31 2.53 41.39 -52.20
CA GLU A 31 3.59 40.43 -51.89
C GLU A 31 3.81 39.54 -53.13
N ARG A 32 4.95 39.75 -53.82
CA ARG A 32 5.42 38.79 -54.83
C ARG A 32 5.69 37.46 -54.11
N LYS A 33 5.01 36.38 -54.54
CA LYS A 33 5.36 35.01 -54.13
C LYS A 33 6.83 34.76 -54.46
N PRO A 34 7.64 34.22 -53.53
CA PRO A 34 9.04 33.90 -53.82
C PRO A 34 9.10 32.88 -54.96
N VAL A 35 9.92 33.15 -55.97
CA VAL A 35 10.24 32.19 -57.04
C VAL A 35 11.11 31.11 -56.41
N LEU A 36 10.51 29.97 -56.07
CA LEU A 36 11.24 28.79 -55.61
C LEU A 36 12.14 28.30 -56.75
N SER A 37 13.38 27.90 -56.42
CA SER A 37 14.21 27.20 -57.40
C SER A 37 13.56 25.88 -57.82
N ASP A 38 13.92 25.34 -58.99
CA ASP A 38 13.41 24.04 -59.45
C ASP A 38 13.65 22.94 -58.41
N ALA A 39 14.80 22.97 -57.72
CA ALA A 39 15.13 22.05 -56.63
C ALA A 39 14.21 22.22 -55.41
N ASP A 40 13.88 23.46 -55.01
CA ASP A 40 12.99 23.72 -53.87
C ASP A 40 11.52 23.39 -54.19
N SER A 41 11.11 23.51 -55.46
CA SER A 41 9.81 23.06 -55.96
C SER A 41 9.69 21.52 -55.92
N VAL A 42 10.77 20.80 -56.25
CA VAL A 42 10.85 19.34 -56.07
C VAL A 42 10.69 18.96 -54.59
N LEU A 43 11.39 19.64 -53.69
CA LEU A 43 11.25 19.40 -52.24
C LEU A 43 9.82 19.68 -51.73
N ALA A 44 9.16 20.71 -52.22
CA ALA A 44 7.76 20.99 -51.86
C ALA A 44 6.81 19.86 -52.32
N ARG A 45 7.10 19.21 -53.44
CA ARG A 45 6.36 18.01 -53.89
C ARG A 45 6.69 16.79 -53.03
N ALA A 46 7.95 16.62 -52.63
CA ALA A 46 8.36 15.55 -51.70
C ALA A 46 7.58 15.63 -50.37
N LYS A 47 7.43 16.83 -49.79
CA LYS A 47 6.62 17.05 -48.58
C LYS A 47 5.15 16.67 -48.79
N LYS A 48 4.56 17.06 -49.91
CA LYS A 48 3.17 16.67 -50.25
C LYS A 48 3.02 15.16 -50.43
N ALA A 49 4.00 14.48 -51.03
CA ALA A 49 3.99 13.02 -51.15
C ALA A 49 4.06 12.36 -49.76
N LEU A 50 4.91 12.89 -48.87
CA LEU A 50 5.02 12.43 -47.49
C LEU A 50 3.71 12.61 -46.70
N ASP A 51 3.03 13.74 -46.88
CA ASP A 51 1.72 14.03 -46.26
C ASP A 51 0.62 13.09 -46.79
N ARG A 52 0.71 12.71 -48.07
CA ARG A 52 -0.20 11.73 -48.72
C ARG A 52 0.14 10.28 -48.42
N ARG A 53 1.17 10.02 -47.59
CA ARG A 53 1.67 8.68 -47.26
C ARG A 53 2.25 7.90 -48.45
N ASP A 54 2.66 8.60 -49.51
CA ASP A 54 3.43 8.00 -50.60
C ASP A 54 4.92 8.10 -50.28
N PHE A 55 5.39 7.19 -49.43
CA PHE A 55 6.72 7.27 -48.83
C PHE A 55 7.86 7.03 -49.85
N ARG A 56 7.64 6.15 -50.84
CA ARG A 56 8.63 5.90 -51.89
C ARG A 56 8.82 7.12 -52.78
N GLU A 57 7.72 7.75 -53.20
CA GLU A 57 7.80 8.96 -54.01
C GLU A 57 8.33 10.15 -53.21
N ALA A 58 7.98 10.25 -51.92
CA ALA A 58 8.53 11.28 -51.03
C ALA A 58 10.05 11.18 -50.87
N GLU A 59 10.58 9.97 -50.63
CA GLU A 59 12.02 9.72 -50.56
C GLU A 59 12.70 10.09 -51.89
N LYS A 60 12.18 9.56 -53.01
CA LYS A 60 12.75 9.81 -54.34
C LYS A 60 12.81 11.29 -54.67
N LEU A 61 11.72 12.03 -54.46
CA LEU A 61 11.66 13.47 -54.71
C LEU A 61 12.56 14.24 -53.76
N ALA A 62 12.69 13.82 -52.50
CA ALA A 62 13.60 14.48 -51.55
C ALA A 62 15.07 14.29 -51.95
N ARG A 63 15.46 13.10 -52.41
CA ARG A 63 16.80 12.82 -52.95
C ARG A 63 17.08 13.57 -54.25
N ASP A 64 16.12 13.60 -55.18
CA ASP A 64 16.23 14.39 -56.43
C ASP A 64 16.39 15.90 -56.15
N ALA A 65 15.74 16.43 -55.10
CA ALA A 65 15.95 17.81 -54.67
C ALA A 65 17.38 18.06 -54.14
N LEU A 66 17.97 17.08 -53.43
CA LEU A 66 19.37 17.15 -52.96
C LEU A 66 20.35 17.13 -54.12
N ASP A 67 20.17 16.22 -55.07
CA ASP A 67 21.03 16.09 -56.26
C ASP A 67 20.99 17.34 -57.14
N LYS A 68 19.82 18.01 -57.20
CA LYS A 68 19.63 19.29 -57.91
C LYS A 68 20.16 20.51 -57.15
N GLY A 69 20.78 20.33 -55.99
CA GLY A 69 21.40 21.41 -55.23
C GLY A 69 20.39 22.32 -54.54
N THR A 70 19.30 21.79 -53.97
CA THR A 70 18.35 22.58 -53.17
C THR A 70 19.06 23.44 -52.13
N THR A 71 18.58 24.68 -51.96
CA THR A 71 19.09 25.59 -50.94
C THR A 71 18.65 25.17 -49.53
N ILE A 72 17.72 24.21 -49.42
CA ILE A 72 17.11 23.72 -48.17
C ILE A 72 17.53 22.27 -47.91
N GLN A 73 18.83 21.96 -48.02
CA GLN A 73 19.36 20.60 -47.88
C GLN A 73 18.90 19.88 -46.61
N GLY A 74 18.93 20.56 -45.45
CA GLY A 74 18.43 19.97 -44.19
C GLY A 74 16.95 19.59 -44.23
N GLY A 75 16.11 20.37 -44.93
CA GLY A 75 14.70 20.05 -45.11
C GLY A 75 14.48 18.84 -46.01
N ALA A 76 15.32 18.63 -47.02
CA ALA A 76 15.26 17.46 -47.89
C ALA A 76 15.72 16.19 -47.17
N TRP A 77 16.81 16.26 -46.39
CA TRP A 77 17.26 15.15 -45.56
C TRP A 77 16.24 14.72 -44.50
N ILE A 78 15.55 15.66 -43.84
CA ILE A 78 14.46 15.34 -42.89
C ILE A 78 13.31 14.61 -43.60
N VAL A 79 12.83 15.13 -44.75
CA VAL A 79 11.73 14.50 -45.50
C VAL A 79 12.12 13.10 -45.98
N SER A 80 13.36 12.93 -46.45
CA SER A 80 13.89 11.62 -46.82
C SER A 80 13.93 10.68 -45.61
N GLY A 81 14.49 11.12 -44.48
CA GLY A 81 14.57 10.32 -43.26
C GLY A 81 13.19 9.88 -42.76
N GLU A 82 12.23 10.80 -42.67
CA GLU A 82 10.85 10.47 -42.28
C GLU A 82 10.18 9.47 -43.22
N ALA A 83 10.37 9.62 -44.54
CA ALA A 83 9.85 8.68 -45.53
C ALA A 83 10.49 7.28 -45.39
N ILE A 84 11.79 7.22 -45.13
CA ILE A 84 12.55 5.98 -44.93
C ILE A 84 12.11 5.28 -43.63
N VAL A 85 11.82 6.01 -42.54
CA VAL A 85 11.25 5.44 -41.30
C VAL A 85 9.96 4.69 -41.58
N GLN A 86 9.06 5.27 -42.39
CA GLN A 86 7.77 4.64 -42.71
C GLN A 86 7.92 3.40 -43.62
N GLN A 87 9.08 3.24 -44.26
CA GLN A 87 9.42 2.07 -45.07
C GLN A 87 10.16 0.98 -44.29
N GLY A 88 10.43 1.17 -43.00
CA GLY A 88 11.10 0.17 -42.14
C GLY A 88 12.63 0.15 -42.22
N ARG A 89 13.25 1.09 -42.94
CA ARG A 89 14.72 1.19 -43.13
C ARG A 89 15.37 2.07 -42.05
N PHE A 90 15.34 1.62 -40.80
CA PHE A 90 15.60 2.49 -39.64
C PHE A 90 17.04 3.04 -39.52
N GLU A 91 18.07 2.22 -39.75
CA GLU A 91 19.48 2.67 -39.69
C GLU A 91 19.76 3.80 -40.71
N GLU A 92 19.29 3.62 -41.95
CA GLU A 92 19.45 4.62 -43.00
C GLU A 92 18.69 5.92 -42.69
N ALA A 93 17.54 5.83 -42.02
CA ALA A 93 16.83 7.02 -41.57
C ALA A 93 17.62 7.81 -40.52
N VAL A 94 18.27 7.11 -39.57
CA VAL A 94 19.15 7.75 -38.57
C VAL A 94 20.30 8.46 -39.29
N GLU A 95 20.95 7.81 -40.26
CA GLU A 95 22.00 8.44 -41.07
C GLU A 95 21.50 9.71 -41.78
N CYS A 96 20.31 9.67 -42.36
CA CYS A 96 19.69 10.84 -43.00
C CYS A 96 19.54 12.01 -42.03
N PHE A 97 19.08 11.77 -40.79
CA PHE A 97 18.98 12.80 -39.78
C PHE A 97 20.36 13.31 -39.34
N LEU A 98 21.35 12.45 -39.21
CA LEU A 98 22.72 12.87 -38.89
C LEU A 98 23.39 13.68 -40.01
N GLN A 99 22.98 13.52 -41.27
CA GLN A 99 23.40 14.44 -42.34
C GLN A 99 22.86 15.85 -42.13
N VAL A 100 21.64 16.01 -41.58
CA VAL A 100 21.10 17.34 -41.21
C VAL A 100 21.98 17.99 -40.15
N VAL A 101 22.42 17.22 -39.14
CA VAL A 101 23.32 17.72 -38.09
C VAL A 101 24.63 18.24 -38.67
N LYS A 102 25.23 17.49 -39.61
CA LYS A 102 26.49 17.85 -40.28
C LYS A 102 26.36 19.07 -41.20
N LEU A 103 25.26 19.19 -41.93
CA LEU A 103 25.11 20.16 -43.03
C LEU A 103 24.37 21.45 -42.61
N SER A 104 23.46 21.37 -41.64
CA SER A 104 22.71 22.54 -41.17
C SER A 104 23.59 23.42 -40.28
N LYS A 105 23.52 24.74 -40.48
CA LYS A 105 24.09 25.73 -39.55
C LYS A 105 23.06 26.29 -38.55
N GLN A 106 21.81 25.83 -38.64
CA GLN A 106 20.72 26.31 -37.78
C GLN A 106 20.54 25.35 -36.59
N PRO A 107 20.74 25.82 -35.34
CA PRO A 107 20.68 24.97 -34.14
C PRO A 107 19.32 24.29 -33.95
N ASP A 108 18.22 24.98 -34.22
CA ASP A 108 16.86 24.44 -34.16
C ASP A 108 16.65 23.22 -35.08
N ARG A 109 17.22 23.26 -36.29
CA ARG A 109 17.16 22.12 -37.22
C ARG A 109 18.08 20.98 -36.81
N GLN A 110 19.26 21.29 -36.28
CA GLN A 110 20.16 20.27 -35.74
C GLN A 110 19.51 19.57 -34.55
N ALA A 111 18.92 20.33 -33.64
CA ALA A 111 18.20 19.82 -32.47
C ALA A 111 17.00 18.94 -32.86
N MET A 112 16.19 19.39 -33.84
CA MET A 112 15.12 18.57 -34.42
C MET A 112 15.66 17.25 -35.00
N ALA A 113 16.78 17.29 -35.72
CA ALA A 113 17.38 16.09 -36.30
C ALA A 113 17.90 15.11 -35.25
N HIS A 114 18.57 15.61 -34.19
CA HIS A 114 18.95 14.80 -33.04
C HIS A 114 17.71 14.17 -32.37
N ALA A 115 16.63 14.92 -32.18
CA ALA A 115 15.39 14.40 -31.60
C ALA A 115 14.76 13.28 -32.45
N LEU A 116 14.71 13.46 -33.78
CA LEU A 116 14.19 12.46 -34.72
C LEU A 116 15.06 11.20 -34.76
N ALA A 117 16.39 11.34 -34.70
CA ALA A 117 17.31 10.20 -34.59
C ALA A 117 17.07 9.44 -33.28
N GLY A 118 16.97 10.15 -32.15
CA GLY A 118 16.66 9.56 -30.84
C GLY A 118 15.34 8.77 -30.85
N ASP A 119 14.28 9.29 -31.47
CA ASP A 119 12.97 8.62 -31.57
C ASP A 119 13.01 7.31 -32.35
N VAL A 120 13.87 7.21 -33.37
CA VAL A 120 14.09 5.98 -34.15
C VAL A 120 14.93 4.99 -33.35
N LEU A 121 16.04 5.47 -32.77
CA LEU A 121 16.94 4.66 -31.93
C LEU A 121 16.19 4.02 -30.76
N ALA A 122 15.40 4.79 -30.02
CA ALA A 122 14.67 4.30 -28.85
C ALA A 122 13.58 3.28 -29.20
N ARG A 123 12.77 3.57 -30.23
CA ARG A 123 11.50 2.84 -30.45
C ARG A 123 11.53 1.79 -31.55
N ARG A 124 12.47 1.89 -32.49
CA ARG A 124 12.56 1.01 -33.66
C ARG A 124 13.80 0.13 -33.62
N LEU A 125 14.91 0.69 -33.13
CA LEU A 125 16.18 -0.04 -33.01
C LEU A 125 16.46 -0.51 -31.58
N HIS A 126 15.72 -0.02 -30.59
CA HIS A 126 15.87 -0.34 -29.16
C HIS A 126 17.28 -0.08 -28.59
N ARG A 127 17.97 0.95 -29.09
CA ARG A 127 19.31 1.40 -28.66
C ARG A 127 19.16 2.60 -27.72
N LEU A 128 18.86 2.37 -26.45
CA LEU A 128 18.37 3.41 -25.54
C LEU A 128 19.45 4.38 -25.09
N GLY A 129 20.66 3.90 -24.78
CA GLY A 129 21.80 4.73 -24.39
C GLY A 129 22.22 5.69 -25.50
N GLU A 130 22.13 5.28 -26.77
CA GLU A 130 22.36 6.17 -27.92
C GLU A 130 21.24 7.18 -28.09
N ALA A 131 19.98 6.75 -27.94
CA ALA A 131 18.84 7.64 -28.00
C ALA A 131 18.92 8.74 -26.93
N GLU A 132 19.30 8.40 -25.69
CA GLU A 132 19.50 9.37 -24.62
C GLU A 132 20.55 10.42 -24.99
N LYS A 133 21.71 10.00 -25.52
CA LYS A 133 22.77 10.92 -25.99
C LYS A 133 22.23 11.90 -27.02
N HIS A 134 21.47 11.43 -28.00
CA HIS A 134 20.87 12.29 -29.02
C HIS A 134 19.82 13.24 -28.43
N TYR A 135 18.98 12.80 -27.49
CA TYR A 135 18.04 13.70 -26.84
C TYR A 135 18.73 14.78 -26.02
N ARG A 136 19.80 14.45 -25.27
CA ARG A 136 20.57 15.45 -24.52
C ARG A 136 21.22 16.48 -25.45
N GLN A 137 21.86 16.03 -26.53
CA GLN A 137 22.42 16.92 -27.56
C GLN A 137 21.36 17.83 -28.21
N ALA A 138 20.15 17.31 -28.45
CA ALA A 138 19.06 18.13 -28.96
C ALA A 138 18.69 19.25 -27.96
N LEU A 139 18.66 18.95 -26.66
CA LEU A 139 18.32 19.92 -25.62
C LEU A 139 19.45 20.92 -25.31
N GLU A 140 20.71 20.55 -25.54
CA GLU A 140 21.84 21.49 -25.51
C GLU A 140 21.73 22.53 -26.63
N LEU A 141 21.31 22.11 -27.83
CA LEU A 141 21.15 22.97 -28.99
C LEU A 141 19.88 23.83 -28.93
N ASP A 142 18.77 23.25 -28.49
CA ASP A 142 17.50 23.91 -28.28
C ASP A 142 16.75 23.28 -27.09
N PRO A 143 16.82 23.92 -25.91
CA PRO A 143 16.16 23.46 -24.68
C PRO A 143 14.63 23.29 -24.81
N ASN A 144 14.02 23.88 -25.85
CA ASN A 144 12.58 23.85 -26.08
C ASN A 144 12.13 22.80 -27.11
N GLN A 145 13.02 21.92 -27.58
CA GLN A 145 12.64 20.85 -28.49
C GLN A 145 11.69 19.83 -27.84
N ASP A 146 10.42 19.89 -28.24
CA ASP A 146 9.34 19.12 -27.62
C ASP A 146 9.53 17.60 -27.75
N ASN A 147 10.04 17.12 -28.89
CA ASN A 147 10.27 15.68 -29.10
C ASN A 147 11.41 15.18 -28.21
N ALA A 148 12.51 15.93 -28.11
CA ALA A 148 13.65 15.56 -27.26
C ALA A 148 13.28 15.56 -25.77
N ARG A 149 12.56 16.58 -25.29
CA ARG A 149 12.07 16.62 -23.90
C ARG A 149 11.20 15.41 -23.58
N ARG A 150 10.22 15.10 -24.44
CA ARG A 150 9.31 13.96 -24.24
C ARG A 150 10.02 12.61 -24.32
N GLY A 151 10.90 12.44 -25.31
CA GLY A 151 11.68 11.23 -25.50
C GLY A 151 12.57 10.96 -24.29
N LEU A 152 13.32 11.97 -23.84
CA LEU A 152 14.19 11.86 -22.67
C LEU A 152 13.41 11.60 -21.37
N ILE A 153 12.32 12.32 -21.11
CA ILE A 153 11.45 12.04 -19.96
C ILE A 153 10.98 10.58 -19.98
N THR A 154 10.59 10.07 -21.15
CA THR A 154 10.10 8.68 -21.29
C THR A 154 11.19 7.66 -21.00
N LEU A 155 12.43 7.89 -21.47
CA LEU A 155 13.56 7.00 -21.18
C LEU A 155 13.95 7.04 -19.70
N LEU A 156 14.07 8.23 -19.12
CA LEU A 156 14.39 8.39 -17.70
C LEU A 156 13.30 7.75 -16.81
N ALA A 157 12.02 7.86 -17.20
CA ALA A 157 10.92 7.18 -16.53
C ALA A 157 10.99 5.65 -16.68
N ALA A 158 11.39 5.14 -17.86
CA ALA A 158 11.58 3.71 -18.09
C ALA A 158 12.69 3.13 -17.20
N GLU A 159 13.75 3.91 -16.96
CA GLU A 159 14.86 3.51 -16.11
C GLU A 159 14.57 3.70 -14.61
N GLY A 160 13.70 4.66 -14.26
CA GLY A 160 13.43 5.06 -12.88
C GLY A 160 14.28 6.24 -12.40
N ARG A 161 14.94 6.96 -13.31
CA ARG A 161 15.78 8.15 -13.05
C ARG A 161 14.97 9.41 -12.80
N ARG A 162 14.19 9.40 -11.72
CA ARG A 162 13.25 10.48 -11.37
C ARG A 162 13.91 11.84 -11.17
N GLN A 163 15.02 11.88 -10.43
CA GLN A 163 15.73 13.14 -10.16
C GLN A 163 16.29 13.75 -11.45
N ALA A 164 16.82 12.94 -12.35
CA ALA A 164 17.30 13.40 -13.66
C ALA A 164 16.16 13.92 -14.56
N ALA A 165 14.93 13.40 -14.41
CA ALA A 165 13.77 13.84 -15.16
C ALA A 165 13.16 15.16 -14.63
N GLU A 166 13.43 15.53 -13.38
CA GLU A 166 12.78 16.63 -12.67
C GLU A 166 12.92 17.97 -13.41
N GLU A 167 14.15 18.35 -13.78
CA GLU A 167 14.40 19.64 -14.42
C GLU A 167 13.64 19.77 -15.74
N ILE A 168 13.63 18.69 -16.53
CA ILE A 168 12.94 18.64 -17.82
C ILE A 168 11.43 18.70 -17.61
N LEU A 169 10.88 17.95 -16.63
CA LEU A 169 9.46 18.00 -16.28
C LEU A 169 9.02 19.40 -15.85
N LEU A 170 9.79 20.07 -15.00
CA LEU A 170 9.51 21.45 -14.58
C LEU A 170 9.58 22.42 -15.76
N SER A 171 10.53 22.25 -16.69
CA SER A 171 10.59 23.07 -17.91
C SER A 171 9.32 22.92 -18.75
N VAL A 172 8.81 21.69 -18.90
CA VAL A 172 7.59 21.40 -19.65
C VAL A 172 6.34 21.97 -18.97
N ILE A 173 6.31 21.98 -17.64
CA ILE A 173 5.23 22.60 -16.86
C ILE A 173 5.26 24.13 -17.01
N ARG A 174 6.43 24.75 -16.90
CA ARG A 174 6.63 26.21 -17.06
C ARG A 174 6.17 26.69 -18.45
N ASP A 175 6.39 25.88 -19.47
CA ASP A 175 5.92 26.15 -20.84
C ASP A 175 4.41 25.90 -21.04
N ALA A 176 3.69 25.47 -20.01
CA ALA A 176 2.31 24.98 -20.09
C ALA A 176 2.14 23.87 -21.14
N LYS A 177 3.13 22.97 -21.28
CA LYS A 177 3.11 21.83 -22.20
C LYS A 177 2.97 20.48 -21.51
N ALA A 178 2.81 20.47 -20.18
CA ALA A 178 2.62 19.26 -19.40
C ALA A 178 1.39 18.47 -19.85
N THR A 179 1.55 17.15 -19.89
CA THR A 179 0.47 16.16 -20.06
C THR A 179 0.16 15.59 -18.68
N GLU A 180 -0.95 14.87 -18.58
CA GLU A 180 -1.32 14.12 -17.37
C GLU A 180 -0.19 13.21 -16.88
N GLN A 181 0.43 12.46 -17.79
CA GLN A 181 1.56 11.58 -17.47
C GLN A 181 2.72 12.35 -16.83
N HIS A 182 3.04 13.55 -17.31
CA HIS A 182 4.08 14.39 -16.69
C HIS A 182 3.73 14.76 -15.25
N LEU A 183 2.44 14.96 -14.93
CA LEU A 183 1.99 15.29 -13.58
C LEU A 183 2.12 14.10 -12.63
N PHE A 184 1.79 12.89 -13.08
CA PHE A 184 2.00 11.67 -12.30
C PHE A 184 3.49 11.36 -12.06
N LEU A 185 4.33 11.56 -13.09
CA LEU A 185 5.78 11.43 -12.96
C LEU A 185 6.34 12.39 -11.90
N LEU A 186 5.90 13.65 -11.91
CA LEU A 186 6.32 14.65 -10.93
C LEU A 186 5.67 14.44 -9.55
N GLY A 187 4.51 13.78 -9.49
CA GLY A 187 3.81 13.40 -8.25
C GLY A 187 4.54 12.34 -7.42
N ASN A 188 5.65 11.78 -7.93
CA ASN A 188 6.42 10.69 -7.32
C ASN A 188 5.70 9.32 -7.38
N SER A 189 4.82 9.12 -8.36
CA SER A 189 4.02 7.89 -8.51
C SER A 189 4.69 6.90 -9.48
N GLU A 190 5.90 6.45 -9.18
CA GLU A 190 6.67 5.54 -10.08
C GLU A 190 5.91 4.24 -10.38
N TRP A 191 5.15 3.72 -9.41
CA TRP A 191 4.30 2.54 -9.53
C TRP A 191 3.17 2.69 -10.57
N VAL A 192 2.84 3.92 -10.97
CA VAL A 192 1.87 4.20 -12.06
C VAL A 192 2.48 3.88 -13.43
N ILE A 193 3.81 3.85 -13.55
CA ILE A 193 4.52 3.71 -14.83
C ILE A 193 4.75 2.24 -15.19
N ASN A 194 3.66 1.47 -15.28
CA ASN A 194 3.72 0.14 -15.88
C ASN A 194 3.68 0.19 -17.41
N SER A 195 3.19 1.30 -17.96
CA SER A 195 3.18 1.56 -19.40
C SER A 195 3.83 2.90 -19.74
N LEU A 196 4.60 2.91 -20.82
CA LEU A 196 5.28 4.07 -21.39
C LEU A 196 4.47 4.55 -22.60
N SER A 197 4.10 5.83 -22.62
CA SER A 197 3.39 6.43 -23.77
C SER A 197 4.39 7.07 -24.73
N PHE A 198 4.34 6.67 -25.99
CA PHE A 198 5.13 7.26 -27.06
C PHE A 198 4.23 7.98 -28.06
N LYS A 199 4.60 9.20 -28.43
CA LYS A 199 3.92 9.92 -29.50
C LYS A 199 4.27 9.30 -30.86
N THR A 200 3.27 9.04 -31.68
CA THR A 200 3.43 8.56 -33.05
C THR A 200 2.66 9.47 -34.03
N ARG A 201 2.87 9.31 -35.34
CA ARG A 201 2.03 9.97 -36.36
C ARG A 201 0.55 9.52 -36.28
N GLU A 202 0.27 8.37 -35.69
CA GLU A 202 -1.07 7.78 -35.55
C GLU A 202 -1.74 8.11 -34.20
N GLY A 203 -1.05 8.84 -33.32
CA GLY A 203 -1.49 9.14 -31.96
C GLY A 203 -0.52 8.62 -30.90
N GLU A 204 -0.91 8.68 -29.64
CA GLU A 204 -0.12 8.11 -28.54
C GLU A 204 -0.27 6.58 -28.51
N LYS A 205 0.85 5.88 -28.39
CA LYS A 205 0.90 4.43 -28.27
C LYS A 205 1.53 4.05 -26.93
N LYS A 206 0.83 3.24 -26.13
CA LYS A 206 1.34 2.70 -24.86
C LYS A 206 2.11 1.40 -25.10
N VAL A 207 3.22 1.24 -24.40
CA VAL A 207 4.06 0.02 -24.41
C VAL A 207 4.32 -0.39 -22.96
N GLN A 208 4.25 -1.68 -22.66
CA GLN A 208 4.58 -2.19 -21.33
C GLN A 208 6.06 -1.94 -21.02
N ARG A 209 6.35 -1.33 -19.86
CA ARG A 209 7.69 -0.92 -19.45
C ARG A 209 8.68 -2.09 -19.45
N HIS A 210 8.29 -3.24 -18.89
CA HIS A 210 9.15 -4.43 -18.84
C HIS A 210 9.51 -4.93 -20.25
N LYS A 211 8.52 -5.08 -21.15
CA LYS A 211 8.75 -5.53 -22.53
C LYS A 211 9.66 -4.58 -23.29
N PHE A 212 9.48 -3.27 -23.08
CA PHE A 212 10.31 -2.25 -23.72
C PHE A 212 11.79 -2.38 -23.30
N LEU A 213 12.06 -2.55 -22.01
CA LEU A 213 13.41 -2.70 -21.48
C LEU A 213 14.04 -4.05 -21.87
N GLU A 214 13.27 -5.14 -21.86
CA GLU A 214 13.76 -6.46 -22.30
C GLU A 214 14.14 -6.47 -23.78
N GLN A 215 13.33 -5.86 -24.64
CA GLN A 215 13.64 -5.71 -26.07
C GLN A 215 14.91 -4.89 -26.29
N ALA A 216 15.09 -3.81 -25.52
CA ALA A 216 16.32 -3.02 -25.55
C ALA A 216 17.55 -3.80 -25.10
N ARG A 217 17.44 -4.56 -24.01
CA ARG A 217 18.53 -5.43 -23.56
C ARG A 217 18.87 -6.51 -24.59
N GLN A 218 17.88 -7.05 -25.31
CA GLN A 218 18.15 -8.03 -26.37
C GLN A 218 18.85 -7.38 -27.58
N ALA A 219 18.50 -6.15 -27.92
CA ALA A 219 19.10 -5.44 -29.04
C ALA A 219 20.55 -5.01 -28.74
N VAL A 220 20.81 -4.51 -27.53
CA VAL A 220 22.14 -4.11 -27.05
C VAL A 220 22.33 -4.60 -25.62
N PRO A 221 22.94 -5.79 -25.41
CA PRO A 221 23.08 -6.40 -24.09
C PRO A 221 23.83 -5.54 -23.06
N ASP A 222 24.83 -4.77 -23.51
CA ASP A 222 25.71 -3.97 -22.67
C ASP A 222 25.25 -2.50 -22.53
N ASP A 223 24.06 -2.15 -23.02
CA ASP A 223 23.50 -0.81 -22.82
C ASP A 223 23.07 -0.65 -21.34
N PRO A 224 23.66 0.31 -20.59
CA PRO A 224 23.37 0.45 -19.16
C PRO A 224 21.93 0.88 -18.88
N VAL A 225 21.31 1.66 -19.78
CA VAL A 225 19.95 2.20 -19.59
C VAL A 225 18.89 1.11 -19.39
N PRO A 226 18.75 0.10 -20.28
CA PRO A 226 17.81 -0.98 -20.04
C PRO A 226 18.18 -1.85 -18.84
N VAL A 227 19.48 -2.02 -18.53
CA VAL A 227 19.93 -2.86 -17.41
C VAL A 227 19.56 -2.24 -16.06
N ILE A 228 19.76 -0.94 -15.88
CA ILE A 228 19.34 -0.23 -14.65
C ILE A 228 17.82 -0.27 -14.50
N GLY A 229 17.06 -0.04 -15.58
CA GLY A 229 15.61 -0.17 -15.57
C GLY A 229 15.12 -1.57 -15.20
N LEU A 230 15.80 -2.61 -15.67
CA LEU A 230 15.51 -4.01 -15.30
C LEU A 230 15.90 -4.33 -13.86
N ALA A 231 17.01 -3.79 -13.35
CA ALA A 231 17.38 -3.90 -11.94
C ALA A 231 16.29 -3.27 -11.04
N ARG A 232 15.74 -2.13 -11.45
CA ARG A 232 14.62 -1.47 -10.75
C ARG A 232 13.36 -2.34 -10.74
N LEU A 233 13.01 -2.94 -11.88
CA LEU A 233 11.86 -3.85 -11.95
C LEU A 233 12.07 -5.13 -11.14
N ALA A 234 13.30 -5.65 -11.09
CA ALA A 234 13.67 -6.77 -10.24
C ALA A 234 13.51 -6.42 -8.76
N ASP A 235 13.97 -5.24 -8.34
CA ASP A 235 13.81 -4.74 -6.97
C ASP A 235 12.34 -4.61 -6.54
N VAL A 236 11.48 -4.03 -7.40
CA VAL A 236 10.03 -3.93 -7.15
C VAL A 236 9.37 -5.32 -6.99
N LYS A 237 9.93 -6.35 -7.63
CA LYS A 237 9.48 -7.75 -7.52
C LYS A 237 10.18 -8.52 -6.39
N ASN A 238 10.84 -7.82 -5.45
CA ASN A 238 11.65 -8.40 -4.38
C ASN A 238 12.78 -9.35 -4.86
N GLN A 239 13.26 -9.19 -6.09
CA GLN A 239 14.36 -9.99 -6.65
C GLN A 239 15.71 -9.29 -6.38
N SER A 240 16.01 -9.01 -5.10
CA SER A 240 17.17 -8.18 -4.72
C SER A 240 18.50 -8.74 -5.21
N ALA A 241 18.70 -10.06 -5.18
CA ALA A 241 19.92 -10.68 -5.69
C ALA A 241 20.14 -10.40 -7.19
N ARG A 242 19.07 -10.49 -7.99
CA ARG A 242 19.10 -10.18 -9.41
C ARG A 242 19.32 -8.69 -9.66
N ALA A 243 18.67 -7.83 -8.90
CA ALA A 243 18.86 -6.39 -9.00
C ALA A 243 20.30 -5.98 -8.70
N ILE A 244 20.89 -6.54 -7.63
CA ILE A 244 22.29 -6.31 -7.24
C ILE A 244 23.25 -6.75 -8.37
N GLU A 245 23.08 -7.97 -8.90
CA GLU A 245 23.92 -8.51 -9.98
C GLU A 245 23.90 -7.60 -11.22
N LEU A 246 22.71 -7.13 -11.61
CA LEU A 246 22.56 -6.22 -12.75
C LEU A 246 23.26 -4.87 -12.52
N LEU A 247 23.13 -4.29 -11.34
CA LEU A 247 23.74 -3.00 -11.00
C LEU A 247 25.27 -3.10 -10.89
N GLU A 248 25.80 -4.17 -10.31
CA GLU A 248 27.24 -4.42 -10.27
C GLU A 248 27.82 -4.59 -11.67
N GLY A 249 27.10 -5.27 -12.57
CA GLY A 249 27.48 -5.39 -13.98
C GLY A 249 27.59 -4.03 -14.67
N VAL A 250 26.61 -3.14 -14.46
CA VAL A 250 26.64 -1.78 -15.00
C VAL A 250 27.85 -1.01 -14.47
N LEU A 251 28.04 -1.00 -13.15
CA LEU A 251 29.11 -0.23 -12.51
C LEU A 251 30.51 -0.75 -12.82
N ALA A 252 30.64 -2.03 -13.17
CA ALA A 252 31.90 -2.60 -13.65
C ALA A 252 32.30 -2.04 -15.04
N THR A 253 31.31 -1.68 -15.87
CA THR A 253 31.53 -1.14 -17.22
C THR A 253 31.54 0.38 -17.28
N ASP A 254 30.71 1.02 -16.45
CA ASP A 254 30.49 2.46 -16.42
C ASP A 254 30.36 2.95 -14.95
N PRO A 255 31.48 3.23 -14.27
CA PRO A 255 31.49 3.61 -12.86
C PRO A 255 30.92 5.01 -12.60
N ASP A 256 30.69 5.82 -13.64
CA ASP A 256 30.15 7.17 -13.53
C ASP A 256 28.61 7.19 -13.40
N GLN A 257 27.95 6.02 -13.47
CA GLN A 257 26.51 5.85 -13.32
C GLN A 257 26.06 6.05 -11.87
N THR A 258 25.79 7.31 -11.53
CA THR A 258 25.42 7.79 -10.19
C THR A 258 24.19 7.06 -9.62
N GLU A 259 23.14 6.88 -10.43
CA GLU A 259 21.91 6.24 -9.99
C GLU A 259 22.08 4.75 -9.70
N ALA A 260 22.96 4.07 -10.44
CA ALA A 260 23.28 2.67 -10.20
C ALA A 260 24.00 2.48 -8.85
N TRP A 261 24.93 3.38 -8.51
CA TRP A 261 25.56 3.42 -7.18
C TRP A 261 24.52 3.57 -6.08
N ALA A 262 23.63 4.56 -6.20
CA ALA A 262 22.65 4.85 -5.16
C ALA A 262 21.63 3.70 -4.96
N MET A 263 21.17 3.07 -6.05
CA MET A 263 20.30 1.89 -5.98
C MET A 263 21.00 0.67 -5.38
N LEU A 264 22.25 0.43 -5.78
CA LEU A 264 23.05 -0.68 -5.23
C LEU A 264 23.23 -0.52 -3.72
N GLY A 265 23.52 0.69 -3.25
CA GLY A 265 23.62 1.00 -1.82
C GLY A 265 22.37 0.65 -1.05
N GLN A 266 21.19 1.05 -1.54
CA GLN A 266 19.91 0.74 -0.89
C GLN A 266 19.65 -0.77 -0.80
N LEU A 267 19.96 -1.52 -1.87
CA LEU A 267 19.84 -2.98 -1.89
C LEU A 267 20.82 -3.64 -0.93
N LEU A 268 22.08 -3.20 -0.89
CA LEU A 268 23.10 -3.74 0.01
C LEU A 268 22.81 -3.44 1.48
N ALA A 269 22.34 -2.23 1.79
CA ALA A 269 21.94 -1.85 3.15
C ALA A 269 20.79 -2.74 3.65
N ARG A 270 19.74 -2.88 2.83
CA ARG A 270 18.54 -3.66 3.15
C ARG A 270 18.79 -5.17 3.26
N THR A 271 19.74 -5.70 2.48
CA THR A 271 20.12 -7.13 2.53
C THR A 271 21.13 -7.45 3.64
N GLY A 272 21.67 -6.44 4.32
CA GLY A 272 22.52 -6.62 5.50
C GLY A 272 23.92 -7.18 5.24
N ASN A 273 24.41 -7.22 3.99
CA ASN A 273 25.75 -7.73 3.70
C ASN A 273 26.83 -6.69 4.03
N ALA A 274 27.35 -6.74 5.27
CA ALA A 274 28.32 -5.77 5.80
C ALA A 274 29.53 -5.55 4.88
N ARG A 275 30.18 -6.63 4.47
CA ARG A 275 31.38 -6.54 3.63
C ARG A 275 31.09 -5.81 2.31
N ARG A 276 30.00 -6.19 1.63
CA ARG A 276 29.63 -5.57 0.35
C ARG A 276 29.17 -4.12 0.53
N PHE A 277 28.44 -3.83 1.61
CA PHE A 277 27.99 -2.46 1.89
C PHE A 277 29.16 -1.52 2.21
N LEU A 278 30.11 -1.95 3.03
CA LEU A 278 31.30 -1.16 3.35
C LEU A 278 32.20 -0.95 2.13
N ASP A 279 32.41 -2.01 1.33
CA ASP A 279 33.13 -1.91 0.06
C ASP A 279 32.43 -0.96 -0.93
N TRP A 280 31.10 -1.05 -1.06
CA TRP A 280 30.30 -0.09 -1.83
C TRP A 280 30.53 1.33 -1.33
N ASN A 281 30.35 1.58 -0.03
CA ASN A 281 30.46 2.91 0.57
C ASN A 281 31.85 3.53 0.36
N SER A 282 32.92 2.72 0.38
CA SER A 282 34.29 3.17 0.13
C SER A 282 34.57 3.62 -1.32
N ARG A 283 33.71 3.20 -2.27
CA ARG A 283 33.88 3.42 -3.71
C ARG A 283 32.83 4.38 -4.30
N VAL A 284 31.87 4.85 -3.51
CA VAL A 284 30.85 5.81 -3.96
C VAL A 284 31.54 7.09 -4.48
N PRO A 285 31.32 7.49 -5.75
CA PRO A 285 31.91 8.71 -6.30
C PRO A 285 31.20 9.97 -5.76
N GLU A 286 31.89 11.11 -5.80
CA GLU A 286 31.35 12.40 -5.33
C GLU A 286 30.04 12.79 -6.04
N SER A 287 29.86 12.41 -7.31
CA SER A 287 28.61 12.64 -8.03
C SER A 287 27.43 11.90 -7.41
N ALA A 288 27.65 10.68 -6.91
CA ALA A 288 26.63 9.87 -6.25
C ALA A 288 26.29 10.32 -4.83
N GLU A 289 27.13 11.16 -4.22
CA GLU A 289 26.83 11.82 -2.95
C GLU A 289 25.70 12.85 -3.04
N GLN A 290 25.34 13.30 -4.25
CA GLN A 290 24.23 14.22 -4.50
C GLN A 290 22.88 13.51 -4.61
N ASP A 291 22.88 12.18 -4.74
CA ASP A 291 21.67 11.37 -4.76
C ASP A 291 21.18 11.12 -3.32
N ALA A 292 19.92 11.48 -3.05
CA ALA A 292 19.32 11.29 -1.73
C ALA A 292 19.33 9.80 -1.29
N ARG A 293 19.25 8.86 -2.24
CA ARG A 293 19.19 7.42 -1.97
C ARG A 293 20.49 6.88 -1.38
N THR A 294 21.64 7.47 -1.73
CA THR A 294 22.94 7.15 -1.14
C THR A 294 22.92 7.39 0.37
N TRP A 295 22.39 8.54 0.80
CA TRP A 295 22.26 8.90 2.20
C TRP A 295 21.17 8.10 2.92
N PHE A 296 20.09 7.76 2.22
CA PHE A 296 19.08 6.85 2.75
C PHE A 296 19.66 5.45 3.01
N ALA A 297 20.47 4.90 2.09
CA ALA A 297 21.14 3.61 2.28
C ALA A 297 22.04 3.60 3.51
N ARG A 298 22.79 4.70 3.73
CA ARG A 298 23.61 4.91 4.93
C ARG A 298 22.78 4.99 6.21
N ALA A 299 21.64 5.66 6.16
CA ALA A 299 20.70 5.70 7.27
C ALA A 299 20.15 4.31 7.60
N THR A 300 19.73 3.54 6.59
CA THR A 300 19.26 2.16 6.76
C THR A 300 20.34 1.30 7.40
N TRP A 301 21.59 1.40 6.92
CA TRP A 301 22.73 0.70 7.52
C TRP A 301 22.94 1.08 8.98
N ALA A 302 23.00 2.38 9.30
CA ALA A 302 23.18 2.87 10.67
C ALA A 302 22.07 2.39 11.61
N LYS A 303 20.82 2.35 11.14
CA LYS A 303 19.69 1.78 11.90
C LYS A 303 19.89 0.29 12.21
N HIS A 304 20.45 -0.49 11.28
CA HIS A 304 20.76 -1.90 11.52
C HIS A 304 21.92 -2.12 12.51
N GLN A 305 22.70 -1.08 12.81
CA GLN A 305 23.75 -1.08 13.84
C GLN A 305 23.29 -0.38 15.13
N ASP A 306 21.99 -0.08 15.27
CA ASP A 306 21.41 0.66 16.40
C ASP A 306 22.04 2.06 16.64
N GLU A 307 22.62 2.67 15.60
CA GLU A 307 23.24 3.99 15.66
C GLU A 307 22.25 5.12 15.34
N ASP A 308 21.23 5.31 16.19
CA ASP A 308 20.13 6.24 15.94
C ASP A 308 20.54 7.69 15.64
N ARG A 309 21.59 8.18 16.29
CA ARG A 309 22.12 9.53 16.06
C ARG A 309 22.71 9.68 14.67
N VAL A 310 23.41 8.65 14.19
CA VAL A 310 24.02 8.61 12.86
C VAL A 310 22.94 8.40 11.79
N ALA A 311 21.96 7.54 12.07
CA ALA A 311 20.80 7.35 11.22
C ALA A 311 20.04 8.67 11.01
N ALA A 312 19.72 9.39 12.09
CA ALA A 312 19.06 10.69 12.02
C ALA A 312 19.87 11.73 11.21
N ARG A 313 21.21 11.75 11.38
CA ARG A 313 22.10 12.58 10.56
C ARG A 313 22.00 12.25 9.07
N CYS A 314 22.07 10.96 8.72
CA CYS A 314 22.00 10.51 7.33
C CYS A 314 20.63 10.77 6.70
N LEU A 315 19.54 10.58 7.44
CA LEU A 315 18.18 10.91 6.97
C LEU A 315 18.02 12.41 6.73
N TRP A 316 18.59 13.26 7.58
CA TRP A 316 18.59 14.69 7.37
C TRP A 316 19.38 15.09 6.11
N GLU A 317 20.53 14.47 5.84
CA GLU A 317 21.29 14.66 4.60
C GLU A 317 20.53 14.18 3.35
N CYS A 318 19.80 13.06 3.45
CA CYS A 318 18.87 12.60 2.43
C CYS A 318 17.81 13.69 2.14
N LEU A 319 17.19 14.24 3.17
CA LEU A 319 16.14 15.26 3.03
C LEU A 319 16.65 16.61 2.51
N ASN A 320 17.89 16.99 2.80
CA ASN A 320 18.50 18.18 2.19
C ASN A 320 18.63 18.09 0.66
N ARG A 321 18.68 16.86 0.12
CA ARG A 321 18.73 16.60 -1.33
C ARG A 321 17.34 16.37 -1.91
N ASP A 322 16.50 15.61 -1.20
CA ASP A 322 15.09 15.39 -1.56
C ASP A 322 14.16 15.60 -0.35
N PRO A 323 13.62 16.81 -0.15
CA PRO A 323 12.70 17.10 0.96
C PRO A 323 11.33 16.40 0.80
N ASN A 324 11.06 15.79 -0.36
CA ASN A 324 9.84 15.05 -0.63
C ASN A 324 10.02 13.52 -0.47
N HIS A 325 11.17 13.06 0.01
CA HIS A 325 11.39 11.66 0.28
C HIS A 325 10.52 11.21 1.46
N LEU A 326 9.46 10.46 1.16
CA LEU A 326 8.42 10.05 2.12
C LEU A 326 9.00 9.22 3.27
N ALA A 327 9.65 8.10 2.96
CA ALA A 327 10.28 7.23 3.96
C ALA A 327 11.28 7.98 4.85
N ALA A 328 12.10 8.88 4.30
CA ALA A 328 13.08 9.62 5.07
C ALA A 328 12.44 10.63 6.04
N ASN A 329 11.34 11.30 5.65
CA ASN A 329 10.59 12.16 6.57
C ASN A 329 9.99 11.34 7.73
N LEU A 330 9.39 10.18 7.42
CA LEU A 330 8.78 9.31 8.43
C LEU A 330 9.84 8.74 9.39
N GLN A 331 10.87 8.11 8.84
CA GLN A 331 11.92 7.48 9.64
C GLN A 331 12.73 8.49 10.44
N LEU A 332 12.93 9.72 9.93
CA LEU A 332 13.60 10.76 10.72
C LEU A 332 12.74 11.20 11.89
N ALA A 333 11.42 11.32 11.71
CA ALA A 333 10.52 11.63 12.82
C ALA A 333 10.60 10.56 13.92
N GLN A 334 10.59 9.27 13.54
CA GLN A 334 10.73 8.14 14.47
C GLN A 334 12.07 8.17 15.20
N SER A 335 13.19 8.36 14.49
CA SER A 335 14.51 8.47 15.13
C SER A 335 14.59 9.69 16.07
N LEU A 336 13.98 10.82 15.71
CA LEU A 336 13.96 12.00 16.58
C LEU A 336 13.12 11.79 17.84
N ASP A 337 12.00 11.06 17.76
CA ASP A 337 11.22 10.69 18.94
C ASP A 337 12.04 9.82 19.91
N ARG A 338 12.76 8.81 19.41
CA ARG A 338 13.67 7.98 20.23
C ARG A 338 14.80 8.79 20.87
N LEU A 339 15.29 9.81 20.16
CA LEU A 339 16.29 10.75 20.68
C LEU A 339 15.71 11.80 21.65
N GLY A 340 14.42 11.70 22.03
CA GLY A 340 13.76 12.63 22.94
C GLY A 340 13.47 14.01 22.32
N ARG A 341 13.52 14.14 20.99
CA ARG A 341 13.32 15.39 20.23
C ARG A 341 11.94 15.47 19.57
N SER A 342 10.88 15.09 20.29
CA SER A 342 9.52 15.02 19.72
C SER A 342 8.99 16.33 19.13
N GLY A 343 9.45 17.49 19.64
CA GLY A 343 9.12 18.80 19.06
C GLY A 343 9.58 18.94 17.61
N ASP A 344 10.81 18.51 17.32
CA ASP A 344 11.38 18.50 15.98
C ASP A 344 10.74 17.40 15.11
N ALA A 345 10.52 16.21 15.69
CA ALA A 345 9.88 15.08 15.03
C ALA A 345 8.52 15.43 14.42
N ASN A 346 7.72 16.25 15.13
CA ASN A 346 6.39 16.68 14.67
C ASN A 346 6.41 17.35 13.29
N HIS A 347 7.45 18.10 12.96
CA HIS A 347 7.55 18.78 11.66
C HIS A 347 7.73 17.77 10.51
N PHE A 348 8.59 16.77 10.70
CA PHE A 348 8.83 15.71 9.71
C PHE A 348 7.65 14.74 9.64
N ARG A 349 7.03 14.39 10.77
CA ARG A 349 5.85 13.51 10.80
C ARG A 349 4.67 14.11 10.04
N ARG A 350 4.41 15.40 10.22
CA ARG A 350 3.38 16.11 9.46
C ARG A 350 3.69 16.11 7.95
N ARG A 351 4.96 16.34 7.59
CA ARG A 351 5.39 16.27 6.19
C ARG A 351 5.19 14.87 5.60
N ALA A 352 5.49 13.82 6.35
CA ALA A 352 5.24 12.44 5.93
C ALA A 352 3.74 12.16 5.73
N ALA A 353 2.89 12.63 6.64
CA ALA A 353 1.43 12.51 6.50
C ALA A 353 0.91 13.20 5.23
N ASP A 354 1.32 14.45 4.97
CA ASP A 354 0.92 15.20 3.78
C ASP A 354 1.38 14.52 2.47
N LEU A 355 2.59 13.94 2.49
CA LEU A 355 3.14 13.19 1.34
C LEU A 355 2.42 11.85 1.12
N SER A 356 2.08 11.13 2.19
CA SER A 356 1.33 9.87 2.14
C SER A 356 -0.10 10.09 1.62
N GLU A 357 -0.77 11.15 2.07
CA GLU A 357 -2.09 11.55 1.55
C GLU A 357 -2.00 11.90 0.05
N LEU A 358 -0.95 12.63 -0.35
CA LEU A 358 -0.72 12.96 -1.75
C LEU A 358 -0.55 11.71 -2.61
N VAL A 359 0.22 10.72 -2.16
CA VAL A 359 0.38 9.43 -2.84
C VAL A 359 -0.98 8.75 -3.00
N THR A 360 -1.79 8.73 -1.94
CA THR A 360 -3.13 8.12 -1.95
C THR A 360 -4.08 8.80 -2.94
N LEU A 361 -4.07 10.14 -3.00
CA LEU A 361 -4.88 10.89 -3.96
C LEU A 361 -4.44 10.64 -5.40
N LEU A 362 -3.13 10.62 -5.66
CA LEU A 362 -2.58 10.25 -6.96
C LEU A 362 -2.96 8.82 -7.33
N ARG A 363 -2.98 7.89 -6.36
CA ARG A 363 -3.46 6.51 -6.60
C ARG A 363 -4.90 6.49 -7.09
N GLY A 364 -5.77 7.21 -6.38
CA GLY A 364 -7.18 7.31 -6.74
C GLY A 364 -7.45 8.03 -8.06
N LEU A 365 -6.50 8.81 -8.59
CA LEU A 365 -6.61 9.45 -9.91
C LEU A 365 -6.04 8.61 -11.05
N ALA A 366 -5.14 7.67 -10.75
CA ALA A 366 -4.57 6.76 -11.75
C ALA A 366 -5.63 5.74 -12.20
N GLY A 367 -5.99 5.72 -13.48
CA GLY A 367 -6.89 4.69 -14.04
C GLY A 367 -7.81 5.19 -15.15
N ASP A 368 -8.46 6.34 -14.94
CA ASP A 368 -9.12 7.21 -15.94
C ASP A 368 -9.81 8.35 -15.15
N PRO A 369 -9.19 9.52 -14.98
CA PRO A 369 -9.79 10.59 -14.21
C PRO A 369 -10.97 11.21 -14.97
N ARG A 370 -12.18 10.93 -14.51
CA ARG A 370 -13.43 11.50 -15.03
C ARG A 370 -13.61 12.94 -14.52
N PHE A 371 -12.87 13.86 -15.11
CA PHE A 371 -12.97 15.29 -14.77
C PHE A 371 -14.36 15.83 -15.12
N GLY A 372 -15.02 16.46 -14.15
CA GLY A 372 -16.42 16.89 -14.22
C GLY A 372 -17.34 16.12 -13.25
N GLU A 373 -16.88 14.98 -12.73
CA GLU A 373 -17.51 14.35 -11.58
C GLU A 373 -17.06 15.04 -10.29
N ALA A 374 -18.01 15.31 -9.39
CA ALA A 374 -17.77 16.03 -8.14
C ALA A 374 -16.62 15.41 -7.32
N ARG A 375 -16.51 14.08 -7.32
CA ARG A 375 -15.48 13.37 -6.55
C ARG A 375 -14.08 13.50 -7.14
N THR A 376 -13.94 13.40 -8.46
CA THR A 376 -12.66 13.64 -9.15
C THR A 376 -12.21 15.08 -8.91
N GLU A 377 -13.13 16.04 -8.98
CA GLU A 377 -12.86 17.44 -8.69
C GLU A 377 -12.37 17.66 -7.25
N GLN A 378 -13.06 17.11 -6.26
CA GLN A 378 -12.66 17.19 -4.84
C GLN A 378 -11.26 16.60 -4.59
N ARG A 379 -10.96 15.42 -5.15
CA ARG A 379 -9.63 14.79 -5.04
C ARG A 379 -8.53 15.70 -5.60
N VAL A 380 -8.75 16.28 -6.78
CA VAL A 380 -7.76 17.15 -7.41
C VAL A 380 -7.62 18.47 -6.67
N GLN A 381 -8.72 19.03 -6.14
CA GLN A 381 -8.66 20.22 -5.31
C GLN A 381 -7.83 19.98 -4.04
N ARG A 382 -8.04 18.85 -3.34
CA ARG A 382 -7.22 18.48 -2.17
C ARG A 382 -5.76 18.26 -2.54
N LEU A 383 -5.51 17.62 -3.68
CA LEU A 383 -4.16 17.41 -4.22
C LEU A 383 -3.43 18.75 -4.50
N VAL A 384 -4.13 19.73 -5.10
CA VAL A 384 -3.59 21.08 -5.36
C VAL A 384 -3.26 21.78 -4.04
N GLU A 385 -4.15 21.68 -3.05
CA GLU A 385 -3.94 22.29 -1.73
C GLU A 385 -2.75 21.67 -0.99
N LEU A 386 -2.61 20.35 -0.98
CA LEU A 386 -1.47 19.66 -0.40
C LEU A 386 -0.15 20.08 -1.04
N ASN A 387 -0.09 20.12 -2.38
CA ASN A 387 1.11 20.58 -3.09
C ASN A 387 1.45 22.04 -2.71
N ARG A 388 0.44 22.92 -2.61
CA ARG A 388 0.64 24.30 -2.17
C ARG A 388 1.19 24.38 -0.75
N GLN A 389 0.58 23.68 0.20
CA GLN A 389 1.00 23.64 1.60
C GLN A 389 2.44 23.13 1.76
N MET A 390 2.82 22.17 0.92
CA MET A 390 4.15 21.58 0.89
C MET A 390 5.21 22.40 0.15
N GLY A 391 4.84 23.56 -0.43
CA GLY A 391 5.75 24.41 -1.19
C GLY A 391 6.07 23.89 -2.61
N ARG A 392 5.23 22.99 -3.14
CA ARG A 392 5.30 22.38 -4.48
C ARG A 392 4.42 23.16 -5.46
N ALA A 393 4.75 24.44 -5.63
CA ALA A 393 3.91 25.40 -6.34
C ALA A 393 3.71 25.04 -7.83
N TRP A 394 4.73 24.49 -8.49
CA TRP A 394 4.66 24.12 -9.90
C TRP A 394 3.69 22.96 -10.15
N GLU A 395 3.68 21.95 -9.29
CA GLU A 395 2.70 20.87 -9.33
C GLU A 395 1.27 21.40 -9.12
N ALA A 396 1.06 22.25 -8.12
CA ALA A 396 -0.24 22.84 -7.84
C ALA A 396 -0.79 23.66 -9.02
N VAL A 397 0.08 24.45 -9.67
CA VAL A 397 -0.24 25.19 -10.90
C VAL A 397 -0.57 24.23 -12.05
N ALA A 398 0.24 23.20 -12.24
CA ALA A 398 0.08 22.27 -13.35
C ALA A 398 -1.23 21.49 -13.25
N TRP A 399 -1.60 21.01 -12.06
CA TRP A 399 -2.90 20.38 -11.80
C TRP A 399 -4.07 21.34 -11.98
N SER A 400 -3.94 22.59 -11.51
CA SER A 400 -4.98 23.63 -11.70
C SER A 400 -5.21 23.94 -13.19
N MET A 401 -4.12 24.08 -13.97
CA MET A 401 -4.21 24.26 -15.43
C MET A 401 -4.79 23.03 -16.13
N PHE A 402 -4.41 21.83 -15.67
CA PHE A 402 -4.93 20.58 -16.21
C PHE A 402 -6.46 20.51 -16.06
N VAL A 403 -6.98 20.84 -14.88
CA VAL A 403 -8.43 20.88 -14.64
C VAL A 403 -9.11 21.95 -15.51
N LEU A 404 -8.55 23.15 -15.62
CA LEU A 404 -9.13 24.22 -16.45
C LEU A 404 -9.17 23.90 -17.95
N ARG A 405 -8.27 23.05 -18.45
CA ARG A 405 -8.33 22.59 -19.85
C ARG A 405 -9.54 21.70 -20.11
N ASN A 406 -9.97 20.94 -19.10
CA ASN A 406 -11.11 20.04 -19.19
C ASN A 406 -12.43 20.74 -18.83
N ASN A 407 -12.40 21.70 -17.90
CA ASN A 407 -13.56 22.52 -17.53
C ASN A 407 -13.15 23.98 -17.24
N GLN A 408 -13.47 24.89 -18.16
CA GLN A 408 -13.07 26.30 -18.08
C GLN A 408 -13.92 27.14 -17.11
N ASP A 409 -15.08 26.63 -16.66
CA ASP A 409 -16.04 27.39 -15.86
C ASP A 409 -15.71 27.38 -14.37
N LEU A 410 -14.86 26.44 -13.93
CA LEU A 410 -14.44 26.31 -12.54
C LEU A 410 -13.69 27.55 -12.05
N GLN A 411 -14.13 28.08 -10.90
CA GLN A 411 -13.56 29.30 -10.30
C GLN A 411 -12.42 28.99 -9.34
N TRP A 412 -12.49 27.88 -8.60
CA TRP A 412 -11.45 27.52 -7.63
C TRP A 412 -10.04 27.41 -8.27
N PRO A 413 -9.82 26.78 -9.44
CA PRO A 413 -8.47 26.66 -9.98
C PRO A 413 -7.92 28.02 -10.42
N LYS A 414 -8.79 28.92 -10.91
CA LYS A 414 -8.40 30.30 -11.29
C LYS A 414 -7.89 31.07 -10.08
N LYS A 415 -8.62 31.00 -8.96
CA LYS A 415 -8.21 31.61 -7.69
C LYS A 415 -6.88 31.04 -7.19
N HIS A 416 -6.71 29.71 -7.22
CA HIS A 416 -5.44 29.10 -6.81
C HIS A 416 -4.27 29.53 -7.69
N LEU A 417 -4.46 29.68 -9.01
CA LEU A 417 -3.42 30.20 -9.90
C LEU A 417 -3.03 31.64 -9.56
N GLU A 418 -3.99 32.49 -9.18
CA GLU A 418 -3.71 33.85 -8.71
C GLU A 418 -2.91 33.84 -7.40
N ASP A 419 -3.31 33.01 -6.43
CA ASP A 419 -2.63 32.86 -5.14
C ASP A 419 -1.20 32.29 -5.27
N LEU A 420 -0.98 31.43 -6.27
CA LEU A 420 0.32 30.80 -6.53
C LEU A 420 1.28 31.68 -7.34
N ARG A 421 0.78 32.72 -8.00
CA ARG A 421 1.55 33.60 -8.89
C ARG A 421 2.86 34.14 -8.26
N PRO A 422 2.89 34.63 -7.00
CA PRO A 422 4.11 35.15 -6.38
C PRO A 422 5.23 34.10 -6.23
N TYR A 423 4.89 32.81 -6.19
CA TYR A 423 5.85 31.72 -6.01
C TYR A 423 6.45 31.22 -7.32
N ILE A 424 5.80 31.49 -8.46
CA ILE A 424 6.17 30.96 -9.79
C ILE A 424 6.71 32.03 -10.76
N GLU A 425 6.53 33.32 -10.47
CA GLU A 425 7.02 34.41 -11.32
C GLU A 425 8.55 34.53 -11.40
N LYS A 426 9.28 33.98 -10.42
CA LYS A 426 10.74 33.98 -10.41
C LYS A 426 11.27 32.82 -11.26
N LYS A 427 12.04 33.13 -12.30
CA LYS A 427 12.81 32.12 -13.04
C LYS A 427 13.76 31.41 -12.07
N GLY A 428 13.81 30.07 -12.16
CA GLY A 428 14.70 29.25 -11.34
C GLY A 428 14.16 28.86 -9.96
N THR A 429 12.88 29.12 -9.64
CA THR A 429 12.28 28.58 -8.40
C THR A 429 12.43 27.04 -8.37
N PRO A 430 12.99 26.46 -7.29
CA PRO A 430 13.13 25.01 -7.16
C PRO A 430 11.76 24.32 -7.15
N ARG A 431 11.73 22.99 -7.35
CA ARG A 431 10.50 22.19 -7.25
C ARG A 431 9.81 22.38 -5.90
N THR A 432 10.60 22.38 -4.83
CA THR A 432 10.10 22.58 -3.46
C THR A 432 10.79 23.78 -2.84
N ILE A 433 9.97 24.73 -2.39
CA ILE A 433 10.45 25.96 -1.77
C ILE A 433 10.92 25.65 -0.34
N LYS A 434 12.21 25.87 -0.06
CA LYS A 434 12.86 25.52 1.23
C LYS A 434 12.11 26.00 2.48
N LEU A 435 11.49 27.19 2.43
CA LEU A 435 10.72 27.76 3.54
C LEU A 435 9.54 26.89 4.01
N PHE A 436 8.99 26.06 3.11
CA PHE A 436 7.88 25.15 3.41
C PHE A 436 8.35 23.76 3.84
N THR A 437 9.66 23.55 3.94
CA THR A 437 10.24 22.27 4.36
C THR A 437 10.56 22.29 5.86
N PRO A 438 10.46 21.14 6.56
CA PRO A 438 10.90 21.02 7.95
C PRO A 438 12.36 21.45 8.19
N LEU A 439 13.22 21.30 7.17
CA LEU A 439 14.65 21.67 7.19
C LEU A 439 14.90 23.16 7.40
N SER A 440 13.89 24.02 7.19
CA SER A 440 13.99 25.44 7.51
C SER A 440 13.94 25.73 9.02
N ARG A 441 13.54 24.74 9.83
CA ARG A 441 13.31 24.86 11.26
C ARG A 441 14.22 23.95 12.08
N VAL A 442 14.56 22.77 11.54
CA VAL A 442 15.34 21.75 12.22
C VAL A 442 16.68 21.55 11.52
N ASP A 443 17.75 21.91 12.22
CA ASP A 443 19.13 21.62 11.85
C ASP A 443 19.64 20.45 12.70
N LEU A 444 20.21 19.44 12.03
CA LEU A 444 20.78 18.24 12.64
C LEU A 444 22.26 18.07 12.24
N SER A 445 22.93 19.17 11.89
CA SER A 445 24.37 19.20 11.58
C SER A 445 25.28 18.98 12.78
N ASP A 446 24.75 19.08 13.99
CA ASP A 446 25.40 18.75 15.24
C ASP A 446 25.48 17.23 15.53
N LEU A 447 24.62 16.43 14.90
CA LEU A 447 24.64 14.97 15.04
C LEU A 447 25.90 14.37 14.38
N PRO A 448 26.45 13.27 14.93
CA PRO A 448 27.67 12.67 14.42
C PRO A 448 27.53 12.27 12.96
N ALA A 449 28.52 12.65 12.14
CA ALA A 449 28.67 12.10 10.81
C ALA A 449 28.96 10.59 10.91
N PRO A 450 28.48 9.78 9.94
CA PRO A 450 28.76 8.35 9.96
C PRO A 450 30.26 8.08 9.93
N GLN A 451 30.73 7.25 10.85
CA GLN A 451 32.10 6.74 10.84
C GLN A 451 32.07 5.30 10.35
N TRP A 452 32.82 5.03 9.30
CA TRP A 452 32.87 3.71 8.66
C TRP A 452 34.10 2.97 9.18
N THR A 453 34.05 2.49 10.42
CA THR A 453 35.11 1.64 10.98
C THR A 453 34.87 0.17 10.60
N ASP A 454 35.94 -0.59 10.43
CA ASP A 454 35.94 -2.04 10.17
C ASP A 454 35.47 -2.87 11.39
N ASP A 455 34.93 -2.24 12.44
CA ASP A 455 34.43 -2.94 13.62
C ASP A 455 33.06 -3.56 13.32
N THR A 456 33.05 -4.57 12.44
CA THR A 456 31.92 -5.47 12.30
C THR A 456 31.85 -6.35 13.55
N THR A 457 31.17 -5.89 14.59
CA THR A 457 30.33 -6.81 15.37
C THR A 457 29.12 -7.13 14.52
N ALA A 458 29.32 -7.96 13.50
CA ALA A 458 28.21 -8.63 12.85
C ALA A 458 27.50 -9.40 13.97
N ALA A 459 26.28 -8.97 14.31
CA ALA A 459 25.36 -9.82 15.03
C ALA A 459 25.36 -11.15 14.29
N LYS A 460 25.92 -12.19 14.93
CA LYS A 460 25.85 -13.53 14.38
C LYS A 460 24.37 -13.78 14.14
N PRO A 461 23.97 -14.37 13.00
CA PRO A 461 22.71 -15.09 13.01
C PRO A 461 22.86 -16.08 14.16
N ASP A 462 22.10 -15.84 15.22
CA ASP A 462 21.94 -16.84 16.25
C ASP A 462 21.13 -17.95 15.59
N THR A 463 21.84 -18.81 14.85
CA THR A 463 21.40 -20.16 14.63
C THR A 463 21.56 -20.84 15.99
N GLY A 464 20.71 -20.44 16.93
CA GLY A 464 20.44 -21.24 18.11
C GLY A 464 20.18 -22.65 17.59
N PRO A 465 20.72 -23.68 18.25
CA PRO A 465 20.51 -25.05 17.79
C PRO A 465 19.01 -25.23 17.58
N GLU A 466 18.60 -25.68 16.39
CA GLU A 466 17.27 -26.24 16.16
C GLU A 466 16.91 -27.00 17.44
N LYS A 467 15.81 -26.62 18.10
CA LYS A 467 15.30 -27.38 19.24
C LYS A 467 14.84 -28.74 18.72
N THR A 468 15.81 -29.63 18.48
CA THR A 468 15.66 -31.04 18.07
C THR A 468 14.92 -31.87 19.13
N ALA A 469 14.66 -31.26 20.30
CA ALA A 469 13.83 -31.79 21.37
C ALA A 469 12.36 -31.96 20.96
N PHE A 470 11.82 -31.08 20.12
CA PHE A 470 10.40 -31.11 19.72
C PHE A 470 10.20 -31.74 18.35
N GLY A 471 8.97 -32.14 18.05
CA GLY A 471 8.61 -32.79 16.79
C GLY A 471 8.50 -31.79 15.64
N PRO A 472 8.48 -32.26 14.38
CA PRO A 472 8.04 -31.41 13.28
C PRO A 472 6.59 -30.97 13.52
N ILE A 473 6.31 -29.66 13.38
CA ILE A 473 4.94 -29.13 13.43
C ILE A 473 4.10 -29.79 12.34
N THR A 474 2.96 -30.38 12.71
CA THR A 474 2.06 -31.12 11.82
C THR A 474 0.60 -30.88 12.18
N PHE A 475 -0.25 -30.72 11.18
CA PHE A 475 -1.70 -30.56 11.30
C PHE A 475 -2.45 -31.56 10.41
N ARG A 476 -3.67 -31.90 10.81
CA ARG A 476 -4.61 -32.70 10.03
C ARG A 476 -5.92 -31.94 9.87
N GLU A 477 -6.45 -31.90 8.65
CA GLU A 477 -7.77 -31.33 8.39
C GLU A 477 -8.85 -32.37 8.73
N ASP A 478 -9.73 -32.04 9.68
CA ASP A 478 -10.68 -32.97 10.29
C ASP A 478 -12.16 -32.53 10.22
N ALA A 479 -12.49 -31.37 9.64
CA ALA A 479 -13.83 -30.76 9.76
C ALA A 479 -14.96 -31.72 9.36
N ARG A 480 -14.87 -32.31 8.16
CA ARG A 480 -15.89 -33.27 7.71
C ARG A 480 -15.89 -34.57 8.53
N ALA A 481 -14.74 -34.98 9.05
CA ALA A 481 -14.63 -36.20 9.84
C ALA A 481 -15.28 -36.05 11.22
N THR A 482 -15.27 -34.83 11.79
CA THR A 482 -15.89 -34.51 13.07
C THR A 482 -17.36 -34.11 12.93
N GLY A 483 -17.84 -33.75 11.74
CA GLY A 483 -19.25 -33.39 11.50
C GLY A 483 -19.46 -31.91 11.18
N LEU A 484 -18.38 -31.13 11.10
CA LEU A 484 -18.40 -29.76 10.60
C LEU A 484 -18.50 -29.77 9.06
N ASP A 485 -19.74 -29.74 8.55
CA ASP A 485 -20.02 -29.57 7.13
C ASP A 485 -20.65 -28.19 6.88
N PHE A 486 -19.77 -27.23 6.58
CA PHE A 486 -20.13 -25.85 6.30
C PHE A 486 -19.45 -25.37 5.01
N LEU A 487 -20.23 -24.71 4.17
CA LEU A 487 -19.77 -24.06 2.95
C LEU A 487 -20.34 -22.63 2.92
N TYR A 488 -19.47 -21.64 2.73
CA TYR A 488 -19.89 -20.26 2.60
C TYR A 488 -20.63 -20.05 1.26
N TYR A 489 -21.75 -19.33 1.32
CA TYR A 489 -22.56 -18.94 0.18
C TYR A 489 -22.17 -17.53 -0.25
N SER A 490 -21.63 -17.42 -1.46
CA SER A 490 -21.46 -16.15 -2.16
C SER A 490 -22.52 -16.03 -3.25
N ASP A 491 -23.19 -14.87 -3.33
CA ASP A 491 -24.23 -14.59 -4.32
C ASP A 491 -23.71 -14.23 -5.72
N ALA A 492 -22.40 -14.39 -5.91
CA ALA A 492 -21.76 -14.10 -7.18
C ALA A 492 -22.13 -15.15 -8.24
N ALA A 493 -22.48 -14.68 -9.44
CA ALA A 493 -22.74 -15.56 -10.60
C ALA A 493 -21.53 -16.39 -11.00
N ASP A 494 -20.36 -15.85 -10.71
CA ASP A 494 -19.07 -16.51 -10.71
C ASP A 494 -18.31 -15.92 -9.50
N PRO A 495 -18.24 -16.63 -8.35
CA PRO A 495 -17.60 -16.12 -7.13
C PRO A 495 -16.08 -15.92 -7.26
N ILE A 496 -15.51 -16.40 -8.36
CA ILE A 496 -14.08 -16.43 -8.64
C ILE A 496 -13.71 -15.32 -9.64
N GLU A 497 -14.57 -15.01 -10.61
CA GLU A 497 -14.26 -14.02 -11.67
C GLU A 497 -15.19 -12.80 -11.71
N LYS A 498 -16.37 -12.84 -11.07
CA LYS A 498 -17.42 -11.80 -11.19
C LYS A 498 -18.07 -11.43 -9.87
N SER A 499 -17.24 -11.21 -8.86
CA SER A 499 -17.64 -10.84 -7.50
C SER A 499 -17.74 -9.32 -7.31
N ARG A 500 -18.76 -8.90 -6.55
CA ARG A 500 -18.86 -7.57 -5.92
C ARG A 500 -17.94 -7.54 -4.71
N LEU A 501 -17.51 -6.35 -4.27
CA LEU A 501 -16.57 -6.25 -3.13
C LEU A 501 -17.03 -7.02 -1.87
N PRO A 502 -18.30 -6.97 -1.40
CA PRO A 502 -18.73 -7.76 -0.24
C PRO A 502 -18.66 -9.28 -0.42
N GLU A 503 -18.79 -9.75 -1.66
CA GLU A 503 -18.69 -11.18 -2.02
C GLU A 503 -17.25 -11.70 -1.93
N THR A 504 -16.26 -10.79 -1.83
CA THR A 504 -14.84 -11.14 -1.73
C THR A 504 -14.31 -11.18 -0.31
N ILE A 505 -15.09 -10.78 0.70
CA ILE A 505 -14.67 -10.72 2.11
C ILE A 505 -14.85 -12.06 2.84
N GLY A 506 -15.96 -12.77 2.58
CA GLY A 506 -16.29 -14.03 3.25
C GLY A 506 -17.06 -13.87 4.57
N GLY A 507 -17.15 -14.97 5.31
CA GLY A 507 -17.82 -15.06 6.61
C GLY A 507 -16.85 -15.54 7.70
N GLY A 508 -17.09 -15.05 8.91
CA GLY A 508 -16.29 -15.28 10.11
C GLY A 508 -16.72 -16.46 10.97
N VAL A 509 -16.01 -16.64 12.08
CA VAL A 509 -16.20 -17.72 13.07
C VAL A 509 -16.15 -17.14 14.48
N GLY A 510 -17.13 -17.46 15.31
CA GLY A 510 -17.04 -17.26 16.75
C GLY A 510 -16.79 -18.60 17.43
N VAL A 511 -15.68 -18.73 18.16
CA VAL A 511 -15.47 -19.85 19.08
C VAL A 511 -16.14 -19.52 20.40
N ILE A 512 -17.11 -20.34 20.82
CA ILE A 512 -17.98 -20.06 21.97
C ILE A 512 -18.12 -21.29 22.87
N ASP A 513 -18.57 -21.12 24.10
CA ASP A 513 -19.03 -22.22 24.98
C ASP A 513 -20.50 -21.93 25.32
N PHE A 514 -21.41 -22.17 24.35
CA PHE A 514 -22.75 -21.57 24.43
C PHE A 514 -23.64 -22.23 25.48
N ASP A 515 -23.32 -23.45 25.92
CA ASP A 515 -24.04 -24.15 26.97
C ASP A 515 -23.24 -24.35 28.26
N GLY A 516 -22.03 -23.78 28.33
CA GLY A 516 -21.17 -23.77 29.52
C GLY A 516 -20.63 -25.15 29.89
N ASP A 517 -20.53 -26.08 28.93
CA ASP A 517 -20.01 -27.43 29.16
C ASP A 517 -18.47 -27.51 29.12
N GLY A 518 -17.82 -26.40 28.77
CA GLY A 518 -16.37 -26.25 28.76
C GLY A 518 -15.71 -26.75 27.48
N TRP A 519 -16.48 -27.17 26.46
CA TRP A 519 -15.98 -27.52 25.14
C TRP A 519 -16.24 -26.39 24.15
N PRO A 520 -15.27 -26.02 23.31
CA PRO A 520 -15.49 -24.96 22.33
C PRO A 520 -16.43 -25.44 21.21
N ASP A 521 -17.52 -24.71 21.06
CA ASP A 521 -18.49 -24.73 19.98
C ASP A 521 -18.15 -23.68 18.91
N LEU A 522 -18.84 -23.74 17.77
CA LEU A 522 -18.58 -22.84 16.63
C LEU A 522 -19.87 -22.19 16.10
N TYR A 523 -19.90 -20.85 16.13
CA TYR A 523 -20.84 -20.05 15.35
C TYR A 523 -20.20 -19.60 14.03
N LEU A 524 -20.88 -19.82 12.91
CA LEU A 524 -20.39 -19.51 11.57
C LEU A 524 -21.32 -18.54 10.86
N ALA A 525 -20.80 -17.36 10.52
CA ALA A 525 -21.52 -16.35 9.75
C ALA A 525 -21.66 -16.75 8.27
N GLN A 526 -22.78 -16.41 7.66
CA GLN A 526 -23.14 -16.83 6.31
C GLN A 526 -23.48 -15.65 5.40
N GLY A 527 -23.08 -15.74 4.12
CA GLY A 527 -23.49 -14.78 3.09
C GLY A 527 -24.95 -14.98 2.67
N SER A 528 -25.52 -14.02 1.93
CA SER A 528 -26.94 -14.06 1.56
C SER A 528 -27.19 -13.68 0.09
N HIS A 529 -28.36 -14.05 -0.44
CA HIS A 529 -28.80 -13.67 -1.80
C HIS A 529 -29.18 -12.17 -1.93
N LYS A 530 -29.29 -11.44 -0.80
CA LYS A 530 -29.68 -10.03 -0.78
C LYS A 530 -28.76 -9.25 0.15
N PRO A 531 -27.56 -8.86 -0.30
CA PRO A 531 -26.61 -8.16 0.55
C PRO A 531 -27.14 -6.82 1.09
N VAL A 532 -27.95 -6.04 0.33
CA VAL A 532 -28.54 -4.77 0.81
C VAL A 532 -29.91 -4.44 0.17
N ASP A 533 -30.82 -3.92 1.01
CA ASP A 533 -32.13 -3.26 0.79
C ASP A 533 -33.12 -3.89 -0.23
N PRO A 534 -34.29 -4.43 0.23
CA PRO A 534 -35.39 -4.88 -0.62
C PRO A 534 -35.97 -3.82 -1.58
N ASN A 535 -35.78 -2.52 -1.31
CA ASN A 535 -36.43 -1.41 -2.02
C ASN A 535 -35.55 -0.79 -3.11
N GLN A 536 -34.27 -1.12 -3.17
CA GLN A 536 -33.34 -0.67 -4.20
C GLN A 536 -32.66 -1.88 -4.86
N PRO A 537 -33.32 -2.54 -5.82
CA PRO A 537 -32.69 -3.59 -6.57
C PRO A 537 -31.60 -2.97 -7.43
N THR A 538 -30.35 -3.00 -6.96
CA THR A 538 -29.18 -2.72 -7.80
C THR A 538 -29.15 -3.78 -8.90
N THR A 539 -29.81 -3.47 -10.02
CA THR A 539 -29.66 -4.05 -11.36
C THR A 539 -29.02 -5.46 -11.43
N ARG A 540 -29.65 -6.50 -10.87
CA ARG A 540 -29.29 -7.91 -11.15
C ARG A 540 -30.55 -8.76 -11.35
N PRO A 541 -30.46 -9.76 -12.24
CA PRO A 541 -30.24 -11.11 -11.72
C PRO A 541 -29.17 -11.86 -12.53
N LEU A 542 -28.31 -12.63 -11.86
CA LEU A 542 -27.55 -13.68 -12.55
C LEU A 542 -27.53 -15.04 -11.84
N VAL A 543 -27.96 -15.13 -10.57
CA VAL A 543 -28.19 -16.42 -9.91
C VAL A 543 -29.65 -16.50 -9.48
N LYS A 544 -30.30 -17.65 -9.72
CA LYS A 544 -31.64 -17.92 -9.21
C LYS A 544 -31.55 -18.01 -7.69
N ALA A 545 -32.39 -17.26 -6.97
CA ALA A 545 -32.46 -17.33 -5.51
C ALA A 545 -32.52 -18.80 -5.04
N PRO A 546 -31.70 -19.19 -4.05
CA PRO A 546 -31.76 -20.54 -3.50
C PRO A 546 -33.14 -20.81 -2.89
N GLN A 547 -33.60 -22.06 -2.95
CA GLN A 547 -34.93 -22.43 -2.44
C GLN A 547 -35.05 -22.22 -0.93
N THR A 548 -33.97 -22.48 -0.20
CA THR A 548 -33.81 -22.19 1.22
C THR A 548 -32.80 -21.06 1.36
N PRO A 549 -33.14 -19.93 1.98
CA PRO A 549 -32.19 -18.87 2.25
C PRO A 549 -30.98 -19.42 3.03
N PRO A 550 -29.75 -19.07 2.63
CA PRO A 550 -28.58 -19.32 3.46
C PRO A 550 -28.77 -18.62 4.82
N ARG A 551 -28.30 -19.27 5.88
CA ARG A 551 -28.36 -18.77 7.25
C ARG A 551 -27.08 -19.10 8.00
N ASP A 552 -26.81 -18.33 9.04
CA ASP A 552 -25.73 -18.61 9.98
C ASP A 552 -25.94 -19.99 10.64
N ARG A 553 -24.85 -20.58 11.14
CA ARG A 553 -24.86 -21.94 11.68
C ARG A 553 -24.20 -21.99 13.05
N LEU A 554 -24.78 -22.76 13.95
CA LEU A 554 -24.22 -23.08 15.26
C LEU A 554 -23.95 -24.58 15.36
N PHE A 555 -22.70 -24.94 15.61
CA PHE A 555 -22.23 -26.31 15.80
C PHE A 555 -21.80 -26.53 17.23
N ARG A 556 -22.49 -27.45 17.92
CA ARG A 556 -22.13 -27.88 19.27
C ARG A 556 -21.05 -28.96 19.22
N ASN A 557 -19.99 -28.84 20.01
CA ASN A 557 -19.04 -29.90 20.28
C ASN A 557 -19.62 -30.88 21.30
N THR A 558 -19.70 -32.16 20.94
CA THR A 558 -20.35 -33.18 21.79
C THR A 558 -19.39 -33.84 22.78
N ALA A 559 -18.17 -33.34 22.93
CA ALA A 559 -17.11 -33.86 23.80
C ALA A 559 -16.64 -35.30 23.50
N ASP A 560 -17.21 -35.96 22.49
CA ASP A 560 -16.87 -37.32 22.03
C ASP A 560 -16.11 -37.31 20.69
N GLY A 561 -15.56 -36.16 20.31
CA GLY A 561 -14.80 -35.97 19.08
C GLY A 561 -15.65 -35.61 17.86
N ARG A 562 -16.86 -35.07 18.07
CA ARG A 562 -17.82 -34.72 17.02
C ARG A 562 -18.41 -33.33 17.23
N PHE A 563 -18.94 -32.77 16.15
CA PHE A 563 -19.78 -31.58 16.15
C PHE A 563 -21.18 -31.92 15.63
N GLU A 564 -22.19 -31.33 16.25
CA GLU A 564 -23.60 -31.42 15.86
C GLU A 564 -24.14 -30.04 15.48
N ASP A 565 -24.84 -29.96 14.35
CA ASP A 565 -25.56 -28.73 13.99
C ASP A 565 -26.80 -28.55 14.88
N VAL A 566 -26.74 -27.57 15.76
CA VAL A 566 -27.81 -27.19 16.69
C VAL A 566 -28.51 -25.89 16.30
N THR A 567 -28.24 -25.35 15.10
CA THR A 567 -28.75 -24.04 14.63
C THR A 567 -30.26 -23.86 14.85
N SER A 568 -31.05 -24.90 14.57
CA SER A 568 -32.52 -24.79 14.67
C SER A 568 -33.01 -24.95 16.11
N GLN A 569 -32.33 -25.78 16.89
CA GLN A 569 -32.60 -26.01 18.30
C GLN A 569 -32.29 -24.75 19.11
N ALA A 570 -31.18 -24.07 18.79
CA ALA A 570 -30.74 -22.85 19.43
C ALA A 570 -31.49 -21.59 18.98
N GLY A 571 -32.43 -21.70 18.04
CA GLY A 571 -33.21 -20.55 17.57
C GLY A 571 -32.42 -19.54 16.74
N VAL A 572 -31.29 -19.93 16.15
CA VAL A 572 -30.49 -19.04 15.28
C VAL A 572 -31.18 -18.90 13.92
N LEU A 573 -31.77 -17.72 13.66
CA LEU A 573 -32.57 -17.41 12.48
C LEU A 573 -31.94 -16.37 11.53
N GLN A 574 -30.68 -15.99 11.77
CA GLN A 574 -29.99 -14.95 11.02
C GLN A 574 -29.79 -15.33 9.54
N THR A 575 -30.25 -14.45 8.64
CA THR A 575 -30.20 -14.60 7.17
C THR A 575 -29.68 -13.36 6.46
N ALA A 576 -29.22 -12.35 7.20
CA ALA A 576 -28.51 -11.22 6.63
C ALA A 576 -27.17 -11.67 6.03
N TYR A 577 -26.49 -10.74 5.36
CA TYR A 577 -25.18 -11.03 4.78
C TYR A 577 -24.09 -10.84 5.84
N GLY A 578 -23.80 -11.92 6.58
CA GLY A 578 -22.85 -11.95 7.68
C GLY A 578 -21.39 -11.92 7.24
N GLN A 579 -20.58 -11.19 8.00
CA GLN A 579 -19.13 -11.10 7.86
C GLN A 579 -18.48 -11.50 9.19
N GLY A 580 -17.94 -10.55 9.97
CA GLY A 580 -17.26 -10.83 11.23
C GLY A 580 -18.19 -11.26 12.36
N VAL A 581 -17.67 -12.10 13.25
CA VAL A 581 -18.34 -12.58 14.46
C VAL A 581 -17.54 -12.17 15.69
N SER A 582 -18.20 -11.50 16.63
CA SER A 582 -17.65 -11.08 17.92
C SER A 582 -18.39 -11.81 19.04
N VAL A 583 -17.66 -12.35 20.00
CA VAL A 583 -18.23 -13.12 21.13
C VAL A 583 -17.92 -12.41 22.44
N GLY A 584 -18.92 -12.26 23.31
CA GLY A 584 -18.75 -11.61 24.62
C GLY A 584 -19.97 -11.81 25.52
N ASP A 585 -19.80 -11.73 26.84
CA ASP A 585 -20.88 -11.80 27.84
C ASP A 585 -21.41 -10.38 28.14
N VAL A 586 -22.28 -9.86 27.26
CA VAL A 586 -22.63 -8.42 27.25
C VAL A 586 -23.53 -8.02 28.42
N ASN A 587 -24.27 -8.98 28.97
CA ASN A 587 -25.16 -8.78 30.11
C ASN A 587 -24.56 -9.29 31.44
N SER A 588 -23.35 -9.85 31.39
CA SER A 588 -22.60 -10.40 32.53
C SER A 588 -23.33 -11.54 33.26
N ASP A 589 -24.10 -12.37 32.55
CA ASP A 589 -24.84 -13.50 33.12
C ASP A 589 -24.06 -14.83 33.11
N GLY A 590 -22.91 -14.87 32.43
CA GLY A 590 -22.03 -16.01 32.32
C GLY A 590 -22.19 -16.86 31.07
N PHE A 591 -23.02 -16.45 30.12
CA PHE A 591 -23.20 -17.12 28.84
C PHE A 591 -22.68 -16.27 27.67
N ASP A 592 -22.10 -16.93 26.66
CA ASP A 592 -21.54 -16.24 25.50
C ASP A 592 -22.64 -15.68 24.58
N ASP A 593 -22.70 -14.35 24.46
CA ASP A 593 -23.50 -13.63 23.48
C ASP A 593 -22.72 -13.41 22.17
N ILE A 594 -23.46 -13.16 21.09
CA ILE A 594 -22.91 -13.11 19.73
C ILE A 594 -23.31 -11.81 19.04
N HIS A 595 -22.31 -11.02 18.64
CA HIS A 595 -22.48 -9.94 17.69
C HIS A 595 -22.05 -10.37 16.29
N VAL A 596 -22.87 -10.07 15.28
CA VAL A 596 -22.58 -10.35 13.87
C VAL A 596 -22.53 -9.05 13.08
N ALA A 597 -21.35 -8.72 12.57
CA ALA A 597 -21.16 -7.65 11.60
C ALA A 597 -21.76 -8.06 10.25
N ASN A 598 -22.59 -7.19 9.67
CA ASN A 598 -23.26 -7.47 8.40
C ASN A 598 -22.99 -6.39 7.37
N VAL A 599 -23.18 -6.77 6.10
CA VAL A 599 -23.52 -5.79 5.07
C VAL A 599 -24.94 -5.28 5.38
N GLY A 600 -25.05 -4.03 5.83
CA GLY A 600 -26.30 -3.43 6.28
C GLY A 600 -26.48 -3.50 7.80
N GLY A 601 -27.60 -4.06 8.27
CA GLY A 601 -27.90 -4.07 9.70
C GLY A 601 -27.18 -5.19 10.46
N ASN A 602 -26.38 -4.86 11.49
CA ASN A 602 -25.71 -5.79 12.40
C ASN A 602 -26.71 -6.62 13.23
N ARG A 603 -26.23 -7.65 13.94
CA ARG A 603 -27.04 -8.39 14.92
C ARG A 603 -26.36 -8.53 16.25
N LEU A 604 -27.17 -8.56 17.32
CA LEU A 604 -26.79 -9.00 18.65
C LEU A 604 -27.75 -10.11 19.09
N LEU A 605 -27.20 -11.30 19.30
CA LEU A 605 -27.91 -12.48 19.78
C LEU A 605 -27.51 -12.72 21.23
N ILE A 606 -28.47 -12.58 22.14
CA ILE A 606 -28.28 -12.82 23.57
C ILE A 606 -28.56 -14.28 23.87
N ASN A 607 -27.65 -14.94 24.57
CA ASN A 607 -27.81 -16.31 25.02
C ASN A 607 -28.76 -16.34 26.23
N ASN A 608 -29.83 -17.11 26.14
CA ASN A 608 -30.83 -17.17 27.20
C ASN A 608 -30.43 -18.10 28.36
N GLY A 609 -29.28 -18.77 28.29
CA GLY A 609 -28.80 -19.74 29.27
C GLY A 609 -29.55 -21.08 29.27
N ASP A 610 -30.46 -21.29 28.31
CA ASP A 610 -31.24 -22.52 28.12
C ASP A 610 -30.88 -23.25 26.80
N GLY A 611 -29.78 -22.84 26.17
CA GLY A 611 -29.33 -23.34 24.88
C GLY A 611 -30.00 -22.67 23.67
N THR A 612 -30.74 -21.56 23.88
CA THR A 612 -31.35 -20.77 22.81
C THR A 612 -30.87 -19.31 22.80
N TYR A 613 -31.00 -18.64 21.65
CA TYR A 613 -30.65 -17.24 21.47
C TYR A 613 -31.87 -16.34 21.18
N SER A 614 -31.82 -15.11 21.69
CA SER A 614 -32.78 -14.03 21.41
C SER A 614 -32.11 -12.91 20.60
N ASP A 615 -32.75 -12.41 19.55
CA ASP A 615 -32.25 -11.25 18.79
C ASP A 615 -32.67 -9.95 19.47
N GLU A 616 -31.73 -9.30 20.16
CA GLU A 616 -31.94 -8.05 20.89
C GLU A 616 -31.39 -6.82 20.16
N THR A 617 -31.05 -6.95 18.88
CA THR A 617 -30.38 -5.92 18.08
C THR A 617 -31.07 -4.54 18.15
N GLN A 618 -32.41 -4.53 18.05
CA GLN A 618 -33.18 -3.29 18.05
C GLN A 618 -33.30 -2.68 19.44
N THR A 619 -33.49 -3.51 20.46
CA THR A 619 -33.54 -3.09 21.86
C THR A 619 -32.20 -2.50 22.28
N ALA A 620 -31.10 -3.14 21.86
CA ALA A 620 -29.73 -2.72 22.13
C ALA A 620 -29.31 -1.43 21.41
N GLY A 621 -30.02 -1.04 20.34
CA GLY A 621 -29.76 0.20 19.59
C GLY A 621 -28.57 0.12 18.61
N ILE A 622 -28.09 -1.08 18.29
CA ILE A 622 -26.86 -1.30 17.50
C ILE A 622 -27.11 -1.74 16.04
N ALA A 623 -28.37 -1.75 15.59
CA ALA A 623 -28.73 -2.29 14.28
C ALA A 623 -27.93 -1.67 13.13
N GLY A 624 -27.84 -0.33 13.07
CA GLY A 624 -27.13 0.36 12.00
C GLY A 624 -27.64 0.06 10.58
N ASN A 625 -26.93 0.58 9.58
CA ASN A 625 -27.18 0.27 8.15
C ASN A 625 -25.92 0.36 7.28
N GLN A 626 -24.75 0.45 7.91
CA GLN A 626 -23.47 0.56 7.24
C GLN A 626 -23.00 -0.81 6.73
N TRP A 627 -21.91 -0.83 5.98
CA TRP A 627 -21.22 -2.08 5.71
C TRP A 627 -20.18 -2.33 6.81
N SER A 628 -20.57 -3.15 7.79
CA SER A 628 -19.72 -3.60 8.89
C SER A 628 -18.94 -4.86 8.49
N ILE A 629 -17.65 -4.88 8.78
CA ILE A 629 -16.76 -6.02 8.48
C ILE A 629 -16.52 -6.86 9.72
N ASN A 630 -16.19 -6.21 10.83
CA ASN A 630 -15.69 -6.86 12.04
C ASN A 630 -16.17 -6.09 13.28
N GLY A 631 -15.97 -6.66 14.46
CA GLY A 631 -16.17 -5.97 15.72
C GLY A 631 -15.48 -6.70 16.88
N LEU A 632 -15.47 -6.08 18.04
CA LEU A 632 -15.03 -6.71 19.29
C LEU A 632 -15.92 -6.28 20.46
N LEU A 633 -15.96 -7.14 21.48
CA LEU A 633 -16.60 -6.89 22.76
C LEU A 633 -15.51 -6.84 23.84
N ALA A 634 -15.35 -5.69 24.50
CA ALA A 634 -14.36 -5.49 25.55
C ALA A 634 -14.73 -4.29 26.43
N ASP A 635 -14.34 -4.31 27.70
CA ASP A 635 -14.55 -3.20 28.64
C ASP A 635 -13.57 -2.05 28.36
N LEU A 636 -14.00 -1.06 27.57
CA LEU A 636 -13.13 0.04 27.09
C LEU A 636 -13.19 1.26 28.01
N ASP A 637 -14.24 1.39 28.82
CA ASP A 637 -14.38 2.48 29.77
C ASP A 637 -13.98 2.15 31.22
N GLY A 638 -13.79 0.85 31.51
CA GLY A 638 -13.33 0.31 32.78
C GLY A 638 -14.43 0.15 33.82
N ASP A 639 -15.70 0.07 33.41
CA ASP A 639 -16.84 -0.08 34.33
C ASP A 639 -17.19 -1.55 34.66
N GLY A 640 -16.54 -2.51 34.01
CA GLY A 640 -16.75 -3.93 34.19
C GLY A 640 -17.75 -4.56 33.21
N LEU A 641 -18.32 -3.81 32.26
CA LEU A 641 -19.22 -4.32 31.24
C LEU A 641 -18.54 -4.29 29.85
N PRO A 642 -18.72 -5.31 28.99
CA PRO A 642 -18.19 -5.24 27.64
C PRO A 642 -18.88 -4.17 26.79
N ASP A 643 -18.08 -3.27 26.21
CA ASP A 643 -18.46 -2.32 25.18
C ASP A 643 -18.31 -2.93 23.78
N LEU A 644 -19.02 -2.38 22.80
CA LEU A 644 -18.98 -2.84 21.41
C LEU A 644 -18.26 -1.82 20.51
N TYR A 645 -17.17 -2.24 19.87
CA TYR A 645 -16.55 -1.51 18.77
C TYR A 645 -16.86 -2.20 17.44
N VAL A 646 -17.41 -1.47 16.48
CA VAL A 646 -17.78 -1.98 15.14
C VAL A 646 -16.93 -1.32 14.07
N VAL A 647 -16.27 -2.15 13.27
CA VAL A 647 -15.45 -1.73 12.14
C VAL A 647 -16.30 -1.67 10.87
N ASN A 648 -16.30 -0.51 10.22
CA ASN A 648 -16.99 -0.26 8.95
C ASN A 648 -15.99 0.00 7.82
N TYR A 649 -16.33 -0.44 6.61
CA TYR A 649 -15.34 -0.43 5.51
C TYR A 649 -15.57 0.66 4.46
N LEU A 650 -16.59 0.51 3.61
CA LEU A 650 -16.83 1.40 2.48
C LEU A 650 -18.24 1.98 2.51
N ALA A 651 -18.36 3.25 2.13
CA ALA A 651 -19.61 4.00 2.11
C ALA A 651 -20.12 4.25 0.68
N GLY A 652 -21.45 4.34 0.57
CA GLY A 652 -22.19 4.76 -0.63
C GLY A 652 -23.00 3.63 -1.28
N ASP A 653 -24.15 3.97 -1.85
CA ASP A 653 -25.12 3.02 -2.45
C ASP A 653 -24.52 2.15 -3.58
N ASN A 654 -23.45 2.66 -4.17
CA ASN A 654 -22.74 2.11 -5.31
C ASN A 654 -21.70 1.03 -4.95
N VAL A 655 -21.40 0.79 -3.66
CA VAL A 655 -20.40 -0.23 -3.25
C VAL A 655 -20.78 -1.66 -3.68
N PHE A 656 -22.05 -1.87 -4.03
CA PHE A 656 -22.60 -3.16 -4.46
C PHE A 656 -22.62 -3.36 -5.99
N MET A 657 -22.05 -2.45 -6.77
CA MET A 657 -22.00 -2.60 -8.22
C MET A 657 -20.93 -3.60 -8.66
N PRO A 658 -21.16 -4.34 -9.76
CA PRO A 658 -20.20 -5.34 -10.25
C PRO A 658 -19.00 -4.72 -11.00
N SER A 659 -19.10 -3.47 -11.44
CA SER A 659 -18.05 -2.81 -12.22
C SER A 659 -18.02 -1.29 -12.01
N CYS A 660 -16.82 -0.73 -12.08
CA CYS A 660 -16.53 0.69 -11.93
C CYS A 660 -15.80 1.22 -13.18
N PRO A 661 -16.22 2.37 -13.75
CA PRO A 661 -17.44 3.11 -13.42
C PRO A 661 -18.73 2.37 -13.83
N PRO A 662 -19.90 2.77 -13.27
CA PRO A 662 -21.17 2.11 -13.56
C PRO A 662 -21.50 2.18 -15.06
N ASP A 663 -22.09 1.12 -15.61
CA ASP A 663 -22.66 1.08 -16.98
C ASP A 663 -21.71 1.46 -18.13
N ALA A 664 -20.40 1.50 -17.89
CA ALA A 664 -19.42 1.80 -18.91
C ALA A 664 -19.12 0.55 -19.77
N SER A 665 -19.11 0.73 -21.09
CA SER A 665 -18.74 -0.33 -22.05
C SER A 665 -17.34 -0.93 -21.85
N ASN A 666 -16.52 -0.28 -21.02
CA ASN A 666 -15.16 -0.65 -20.63
C ASN A 666 -14.97 -0.66 -19.08
N GLY A 667 -16.04 -0.88 -18.31
CA GLY A 667 -15.97 -0.95 -16.85
C GLY A 667 -15.02 -2.05 -16.36
N ARG A 668 -14.27 -1.78 -15.28
CA ARG A 668 -13.37 -2.73 -14.62
C ARG A 668 -13.96 -3.19 -13.28
N PRO A 669 -13.48 -4.30 -12.68
CA PRO A 669 -13.78 -4.61 -11.29
C PRO A 669 -13.50 -3.41 -10.38
N CYS A 670 -14.40 -3.17 -9.43
CA CYS A 670 -14.28 -2.06 -8.50
C CYS A 670 -13.18 -2.34 -7.49
N PHE A 671 -12.33 -1.35 -7.22
CA PHE A 671 -11.31 -1.42 -6.16
C PHE A 671 -11.81 -0.65 -4.94
N PRO A 672 -11.30 -0.94 -3.73
CA PRO A 672 -11.65 -0.18 -2.54
C PRO A 672 -11.44 1.33 -2.71
N GLY A 673 -10.38 1.75 -3.42
CA GLY A 673 -10.10 3.15 -3.76
C GLY A 673 -11.20 3.87 -4.57
N ASP A 674 -12.15 3.13 -5.14
CA ASP A 674 -13.33 3.65 -5.83
C ASP A 674 -14.46 4.04 -4.88
N PHE A 675 -14.30 3.90 -3.55
CA PHE A 675 -15.34 4.23 -2.57
C PHE A 675 -14.77 5.01 -1.39
N ASP A 676 -15.62 5.83 -0.78
CA ASP A 676 -15.27 6.58 0.43
C ASP A 676 -15.30 5.61 1.61
N ALA A 677 -14.61 5.97 2.69
CA ALA A 677 -14.59 5.11 3.87
C ALA A 677 -15.89 5.25 4.65
N SER A 678 -16.28 4.19 5.38
CA SER A 678 -17.40 4.23 6.31
C SER A 678 -16.89 4.35 7.73
N GLN A 679 -17.43 5.28 8.51
CA GLN A 679 -16.97 5.57 9.88
C GLN A 679 -17.23 4.39 10.83
N ASP A 680 -16.20 3.89 11.51
CA ASP A 680 -16.28 2.95 12.63
C ASP A 680 -17.14 3.50 13.78
N ARG A 681 -17.75 2.61 14.56
CA ARG A 681 -18.66 2.96 15.66
C ARG A 681 -18.16 2.43 17.00
N LEU A 682 -18.28 3.26 18.04
CA LEU A 682 -18.07 2.85 19.42
C LEU A 682 -19.38 2.98 20.19
N TYR A 683 -19.81 1.87 20.78
CA TYR A 683 -21.03 1.73 21.56
C TYR A 683 -20.65 1.34 22.99
N ILE A 684 -20.96 2.21 23.95
CA ILE A 684 -20.69 1.95 25.38
C ILE A 684 -21.89 1.28 26.01
N ASN A 685 -21.65 0.21 26.76
CA ASN A 685 -22.70 -0.56 27.42
C ASN A 685 -23.36 0.28 28.52
N SER A 686 -24.68 0.38 28.51
CA SER A 686 -25.42 1.21 29.48
C SER A 686 -25.80 0.44 30.75
N GLY A 687 -25.55 -0.88 30.80
CA GLY A 687 -25.89 -1.76 31.93
C GLY A 687 -27.38 -2.08 32.08
N ASP A 688 -28.23 -1.57 31.18
CA ASP A 688 -29.68 -1.80 31.16
C ASP A 688 -30.14 -2.68 29.98
N GLY A 689 -29.17 -3.34 29.31
CA GLY A 689 -29.38 -4.10 28.08
C GLY A 689 -29.28 -3.26 26.80
N GLY A 690 -29.02 -1.95 26.93
CA GLY A 690 -28.79 -1.03 25.81
C GLY A 690 -27.33 -0.61 25.64
N PHE A 691 -27.04 -0.03 24.48
CA PHE A 691 -25.77 0.65 24.21
C PHE A 691 -25.98 2.13 23.84
N GLN A 692 -24.99 2.96 24.19
CA GLN A 692 -24.90 4.35 23.79
C GLN A 692 -23.83 4.56 22.72
N ASP A 693 -24.19 5.10 21.55
CA ASP A 693 -23.21 5.51 20.53
C ASP A 693 -22.38 6.70 21.03
N MET A 694 -21.08 6.45 21.27
CA MET A 694 -20.10 7.40 21.76
C MET A 694 -19.02 7.72 20.70
N THR A 695 -19.30 7.44 19.43
CA THR A 695 -18.35 7.62 18.31
C THR A 695 -17.81 9.06 18.24
N ASP A 696 -18.69 10.06 18.29
CA ASP A 696 -18.33 11.47 18.13
C ASP A 696 -17.63 12.07 19.37
N SER A 697 -17.94 11.56 20.56
CA SER A 697 -17.45 12.09 21.84
C SER A 697 -16.17 11.41 22.34
N SER A 698 -15.92 10.17 21.92
CA SER A 698 -14.77 9.36 22.39
C SER A 698 -13.45 9.70 21.70
N GLY A 699 -13.48 10.22 20.47
CA GLY A 699 -12.28 10.54 19.68
C GLY A 699 -11.98 9.56 18.54
N VAL A 700 -12.77 8.50 18.39
CA VAL A 700 -12.63 7.47 17.34
C VAL A 700 -13.16 7.91 15.96
N ALA A 701 -13.88 9.04 15.89
CA ALA A 701 -14.33 9.61 14.63
C ALA A 701 -13.15 9.95 13.68
N ARG A 702 -12.94 9.11 12.67
CA ARG A 702 -11.90 9.16 11.63
C ARG A 702 -12.51 8.71 10.28
N PRO A 703 -13.13 9.64 9.53
CA PRO A 703 -13.95 9.30 8.36
C PRO A 703 -13.15 8.83 7.14
N ASP A 704 -11.82 8.71 7.24
CA ASP A 704 -10.91 8.25 6.20
C ASP A 704 -10.38 6.82 6.42
N GLY A 705 -10.66 6.21 7.57
CA GLY A 705 -10.28 4.82 7.89
C GLY A 705 -11.16 3.79 7.20
N LYS A 706 -10.53 2.85 6.48
CA LYS A 706 -11.20 1.73 5.81
C LYS A 706 -10.89 0.45 6.56
N GLY A 707 -11.47 0.30 7.73
CA GLY A 707 -11.10 -0.77 8.64
C GLY A 707 -11.51 -2.15 8.11
N LEU A 708 -10.64 -3.14 8.33
CA LEU A 708 -10.87 -4.55 8.04
C LEU A 708 -10.60 -5.44 9.26
N GLY A 709 -9.63 -5.05 10.11
CA GLY A 709 -9.30 -5.74 11.36
C GLY A 709 -9.27 -4.79 12.55
N VAL A 710 -9.53 -5.30 13.75
CA VAL A 710 -9.47 -4.55 15.00
C VAL A 710 -8.97 -5.44 16.14
N ILE A 711 -8.16 -4.89 17.05
CA ILE A 711 -7.73 -5.58 18.28
C ILE A 711 -7.83 -4.64 19.47
N ALA A 712 -8.28 -5.16 20.62
CA ALA A 712 -8.18 -4.54 21.93
C ALA A 712 -7.10 -5.22 22.78
N ALA A 713 -6.12 -4.45 23.25
CA ALA A 713 -5.01 -4.90 24.09
C ALA A 713 -4.38 -3.74 24.89
N ASP A 714 -3.70 -4.03 26.00
CA ASP A 714 -2.95 -3.04 26.79
C ASP A 714 -1.49 -2.98 26.30
N PHE A 715 -1.22 -2.16 25.29
CA PHE A 715 0.12 -2.09 24.67
C PHE A 715 1.13 -1.26 25.48
N ASP A 716 0.72 -0.28 26.28
CA ASP A 716 1.65 0.53 27.11
C ASP A 716 1.69 0.13 28.59
N ASN A 717 1.09 -1.02 28.93
CA ASN A 717 1.05 -1.59 30.26
C ASN A 717 0.42 -0.65 31.30
N ASP A 718 -0.56 0.16 30.89
CA ASP A 718 -1.23 1.15 31.73
C ASP A 718 -2.59 0.67 32.30
N ARG A 719 -2.93 -0.60 32.03
CA ARG A 719 -4.16 -1.33 32.40
C ARG A 719 -5.43 -0.83 31.70
N ARG A 720 -5.32 -0.01 30.66
CA ARG A 720 -6.45 0.32 29.79
C ARG A 720 -6.27 -0.35 28.43
N LEU A 721 -7.38 -0.83 27.88
CA LEU A 721 -7.39 -1.42 26.55
C LEU A 721 -7.28 -0.33 25.49
N ASP A 722 -6.21 -0.36 24.71
CA ASP A 722 -6.04 0.39 23.49
C ASP A 722 -6.70 -0.33 22.31
N LEU A 723 -7.02 0.41 21.24
CA LEU A 723 -7.58 -0.16 20.02
C LEU A 723 -6.63 0.05 18.84
N PHE A 724 -6.23 -1.03 18.17
CA PHE A 724 -5.53 -0.96 16.89
C PHE A 724 -6.45 -1.39 15.74
N ILE A 725 -6.53 -0.58 14.68
CA ILE A 725 -7.38 -0.81 13.50
C ILE A 725 -6.48 -0.98 12.28
N ALA A 726 -6.57 -2.15 11.64
CA ALA A 726 -5.97 -2.44 10.35
C ALA A 726 -6.85 -1.86 9.24
N ASN A 727 -6.32 -0.86 8.54
CA ASN A 727 -7.00 -0.13 7.48
C ASN A 727 -6.49 -0.56 6.10
N ASP A 728 -7.41 -0.77 5.17
CA ASP A 728 -7.08 -1.08 3.78
C ASP A 728 -6.89 0.19 2.94
N THR A 729 -5.78 0.26 2.21
CA THR A 729 -5.37 1.39 1.34
C THR A 729 -5.20 2.73 2.07
N ARG A 730 -5.27 2.73 3.40
CA ARG A 730 -5.26 3.91 4.28
C ARG A 730 -4.33 3.65 5.47
N ALA A 731 -3.96 4.73 6.17
CA ALA A 731 -3.11 4.60 7.33
C ALA A 731 -3.84 3.84 8.45
N ASN A 732 -3.16 2.91 9.13
CA ASN A 732 -3.72 2.23 10.30
C ASN A 732 -3.87 3.22 11.47
N PHE A 733 -4.78 2.90 12.39
CA PHE A 733 -4.99 3.69 13.60
C PHE A 733 -4.55 2.90 14.84
N LEU A 734 -3.91 3.60 15.79
CA LEU A 734 -3.75 3.12 17.16
C LEU A 734 -4.38 4.14 18.09
N PHE A 735 -5.54 3.84 18.65
CA PHE A 735 -6.20 4.65 19.65
C PHE A 735 -5.71 4.29 21.05
N ARG A 736 -4.95 5.19 21.66
CA ARG A 736 -4.53 5.08 23.06
C ARG A 736 -5.66 5.47 23.99
N ASN A 737 -5.96 4.60 24.95
CA ASN A 737 -7.06 4.81 25.89
C ASN A 737 -6.64 5.70 27.06
N ARG A 738 -7.34 6.83 27.16
CA ARG A 738 -7.15 7.88 28.17
C ARG A 738 -8.39 8.08 29.04
N THR A 739 -9.30 7.11 29.02
CA THR A 739 -10.49 7.10 29.87
C THR A 739 -10.08 7.23 31.33
N GLY A 740 -10.87 7.99 32.10
CA GLY A 740 -10.54 8.34 33.50
C GLY A 740 -9.50 9.47 33.66
N MET A 741 -8.59 9.68 32.70
CA MET A 741 -7.55 10.74 32.80
C MET A 741 -8.09 12.14 32.48
N THR A 742 -9.10 12.22 31.61
CA THR A 742 -9.63 13.51 31.11
C THR A 742 -10.78 14.06 31.96
N GLY A 743 -11.35 13.25 32.85
CA GLY A 743 -12.59 13.54 33.58
C GLY A 743 -13.83 13.66 32.67
N LYS A 744 -13.73 13.29 31.39
CA LYS A 744 -14.81 13.38 30.40
C LYS A 744 -15.01 12.02 29.73
N GLY A 745 -15.84 11.15 30.31
CA GLY A 745 -16.25 9.86 29.72
C GLY A 745 -15.12 9.06 29.08
N VAL A 746 -15.48 8.23 28.08
CA VAL A 746 -14.52 7.48 27.26
C VAL A 746 -13.68 8.42 26.42
N SER A 747 -12.36 8.21 26.37
CA SER A 747 -11.45 9.05 25.60
C SER A 747 -10.33 8.25 24.94
N LEU A 748 -10.33 8.22 23.62
CA LEU A 748 -9.42 7.47 22.76
C LEU A 748 -8.64 8.42 21.85
N LEU A 749 -7.31 8.45 22.00
CA LEU A 749 -6.42 9.30 21.21
C LEU A 749 -5.75 8.50 20.10
N GLU A 750 -6.04 8.84 18.84
CA GLU A 750 -5.32 8.29 17.68
C GLU A 750 -3.83 8.69 17.72
N THR A 751 -2.94 7.71 17.61
CA THR A 751 -1.48 7.85 17.71
C THR A 751 -0.70 7.00 16.71
N GLY A 752 -1.32 6.34 15.74
CA GLY A 752 -0.72 5.37 14.82
C GLY A 752 0.52 5.89 14.09
N MET A 753 0.49 7.15 13.62
CA MET A 753 1.65 7.79 12.98
C MET A 753 2.81 8.01 13.94
N LYS A 754 2.51 8.28 15.22
CA LYS A 754 3.52 8.50 16.27
C LYS A 754 4.07 7.16 16.77
N SER A 755 3.21 6.16 16.92
CA SER A 755 3.59 4.83 17.43
C SER A 755 4.33 3.99 16.40
N GLY A 756 4.25 4.32 15.11
CA GLY A 756 4.95 3.60 14.04
C GLY A 756 4.11 2.54 13.33
N LEU A 757 2.81 2.42 13.67
CA LEU A 757 1.91 1.41 13.09
C LEU A 757 1.11 1.89 11.87
N ALA A 758 1.07 3.20 11.61
CA ALA A 758 0.19 3.77 10.59
C ALA A 758 0.57 3.44 9.14
N LEU A 759 1.85 3.27 8.84
CA LEU A 759 2.38 3.18 7.46
C LEU A 759 3.54 2.18 7.41
N SER A 760 3.85 1.67 6.22
CA SER A 760 5.02 0.81 6.01
C SER A 760 6.35 1.55 6.30
N ALA A 761 7.47 0.82 6.30
CA ALA A 761 8.81 1.41 6.42
C ALA A 761 9.12 2.45 5.31
N GLU A 762 8.47 2.33 4.15
CA GLU A 762 8.55 3.27 3.02
C GLU A 762 7.63 4.49 3.19
N GLY A 763 6.76 4.48 4.20
CA GLY A 763 5.78 5.51 4.53
C GLY A 763 4.53 5.48 3.68
N GLU A 764 4.23 4.35 3.03
CA GLU A 764 3.00 4.17 2.26
C GLU A 764 1.93 3.43 3.08
N PRO A 765 0.63 3.73 2.84
CA PRO A 765 -0.45 2.92 3.39
C PRO A 765 -0.52 1.58 2.65
N GLU A 766 -0.79 0.52 3.41
CA GLU A 766 -0.88 -0.86 2.94
C GLU A 766 -2.34 -1.33 2.90
N GLY A 767 -2.59 -2.52 2.35
CA GLY A 767 -3.90 -3.18 2.37
C GLY A 767 -4.03 -4.08 3.59
N CYS A 768 -4.10 -3.50 4.78
CA CYS A 768 -4.03 -4.26 6.04
C CYS A 768 -5.33 -5.02 6.31
N MET A 769 -5.23 -6.30 6.70
CA MET A 769 -6.36 -7.20 6.93
C MET A 769 -6.31 -7.84 8.32
N GLY A 770 -5.84 -9.09 8.45
CA GLY A 770 -5.79 -9.79 9.73
C GLY A 770 -4.66 -9.33 10.63
N ILE A 771 -4.85 -9.54 11.94
CA ILE A 771 -3.96 -9.09 13.01
C ILE A 771 -3.70 -10.26 13.95
N ALA A 772 -2.44 -10.58 14.23
CA ALA A 772 -2.05 -11.49 15.31
C ALA A 772 -1.27 -10.71 16.38
N VAL A 773 -1.50 -11.01 17.66
CA VAL A 773 -0.89 -10.30 18.80
C VAL A 773 -0.27 -11.28 19.79
N GLY A 774 0.95 -10.98 20.25
CA GLY A 774 1.66 -11.81 21.23
C GLY A 774 3.08 -11.35 21.48
N ASP A 775 3.69 -11.80 22.58
CA ASP A 775 5.10 -11.59 22.91
C ASP A 775 5.96 -12.61 22.15
N VAL A 776 6.41 -12.27 20.94
CA VAL A 776 7.06 -13.25 20.05
C VAL A 776 8.57 -13.31 20.22
N ASP A 777 9.17 -12.26 20.76
CA ASP A 777 10.60 -12.18 21.05
C ASP A 777 10.96 -12.44 22.52
N GLY A 778 9.95 -12.53 23.41
CA GLY A 778 10.10 -12.90 24.81
C GLY A 778 10.57 -11.73 25.68
N ASP A 779 10.39 -10.49 25.23
CA ASP A 779 10.77 -9.29 25.98
C ASP A 779 9.70 -8.83 26.99
N GLY A 780 8.53 -9.47 26.97
CA GLY A 780 7.41 -9.22 27.88
C GLY A 780 6.46 -8.13 27.39
N THR A 781 6.60 -7.65 26.16
CA THR A 781 5.70 -6.71 25.50
C THR A 781 4.92 -7.38 24.37
N LEU A 782 3.81 -6.75 23.94
CA LEU A 782 2.97 -7.31 22.87
C LEU A 782 3.42 -6.80 21.50
N ASP A 783 3.74 -7.73 20.62
CA ASP A 783 4.05 -7.49 19.22
C ASP A 783 2.81 -7.70 18.34
N LEU A 784 2.83 -7.12 17.14
CA LEU A 784 1.76 -7.20 16.16
C LEU A 784 2.25 -7.79 14.84
N PHE A 785 1.56 -8.78 14.31
CA PHE A 785 1.74 -9.22 12.93
C PHE A 785 0.50 -8.91 12.10
N ILE A 786 0.69 -8.25 10.95
CA ILE A 786 -0.39 -7.76 10.09
C ILE A 786 -0.23 -8.34 8.70
N THR A 787 -1.28 -8.95 8.18
CA THR A 787 -1.31 -9.40 6.77
C THR A 787 -1.71 -8.27 5.83
N ASN A 788 -1.12 -8.28 4.64
CA ASN A 788 -1.26 -7.23 3.65
C ASN A 788 -1.57 -7.79 2.24
N TYR A 789 -1.80 -6.87 1.30
CA TYR A 789 -2.06 -7.19 -0.10
C TYR A 789 -0.76 -7.59 -0.84
N ILE A 790 -0.88 -8.30 -1.96
CA ILE A 790 0.27 -8.74 -2.76
C ILE A 790 1.18 -7.58 -3.18
N GLY A 791 2.49 -7.80 -3.08
CA GLY A 791 3.52 -6.79 -3.32
C GLY A 791 3.78 -5.86 -2.13
N GLN A 792 3.23 -6.17 -0.96
CA GLN A 792 3.46 -5.51 0.32
C GLN A 792 3.97 -6.57 1.32
N SER A 793 4.73 -6.17 2.34
CA SER A 793 5.15 -7.12 3.37
C SER A 793 3.98 -7.47 4.27
N ASN A 794 3.80 -8.74 4.64
CA ASN A 794 3.07 -9.04 5.87
C ASN A 794 3.99 -8.65 7.04
N THR A 795 3.60 -7.66 7.82
CA THR A 795 4.54 -6.88 8.62
C THR A 795 4.49 -7.28 10.09
N LEU A 796 5.64 -7.66 10.66
CA LEU A 796 5.84 -7.85 12.10
C LEU A 796 6.31 -6.53 12.71
N TYR A 797 5.56 -6.01 13.67
CA TYR A 797 5.87 -4.83 14.45
C TYR A 797 6.18 -5.23 15.88
N SER A 798 7.41 -5.00 16.33
CA SER A 798 7.78 -5.22 17.74
C SER A 798 7.75 -3.95 18.55
N LEU A 799 7.24 -4.01 19.77
CA LEU A 799 7.09 -2.84 20.63
C LEU A 799 8.36 -2.56 21.43
N GLU A 800 9.08 -1.49 21.08
CA GLU A 800 10.20 -1.03 21.90
C GLU A 800 9.74 -0.06 22.99
N GLN A 801 9.96 -0.45 24.24
CA GLN A 801 9.78 0.42 25.39
C GLN A 801 11.07 1.21 25.68
N PRO A 802 10.98 2.54 25.94
CA PRO A 802 12.15 3.31 26.33
C PRO A 802 12.64 2.92 27.74
N ASP A 803 13.94 3.04 27.98
CA ASP A 803 14.54 2.83 29.30
C ASP A 803 13.91 3.77 30.35
N GLY A 804 13.23 3.21 31.37
CA GLY A 804 12.65 3.99 32.47
C GLY A 804 11.50 3.27 33.20
N PRO A 805 10.97 3.85 34.30
CA PRO A 805 9.80 3.29 34.96
C PRO A 805 8.54 3.50 34.10
N ALA A 806 7.79 2.41 33.87
CA ALA A 806 6.47 2.45 33.24
C ALA A 806 5.47 3.33 34.02
N PRO A 807 4.46 3.93 33.37
CA PRO A 807 4.12 3.81 31.94
C PRO A 807 4.93 4.79 31.08
N ALA A 808 5.59 4.26 30.05
CA ALA A 808 6.26 5.06 29.02
C ALA A 808 5.65 4.70 27.65
N THR A 809 5.54 5.69 26.76
CA THR A 809 4.98 5.44 25.43
C THR A 809 6.06 4.83 24.55
N GLY A 810 5.99 3.51 24.33
CA GLY A 810 6.86 2.79 23.40
C GLY A 810 6.57 3.09 21.91
N PHE A 811 7.45 2.60 21.04
CA PHE A 811 7.36 2.71 19.59
C PHE A 811 7.43 1.34 18.94
N PHE A 812 6.56 1.09 17.98
CA PHE A 812 6.57 -0.13 17.17
C PHE A 812 7.57 -0.01 16.03
N LEU A 813 8.42 -1.04 15.88
CA LEU A 813 9.37 -1.15 14.79
C LEU A 813 9.04 -2.32 13.89
N ASP A 814 9.09 -2.08 12.58
CA ASP A 814 9.08 -3.15 11.58
C ASP A 814 10.31 -4.05 11.74
N ARG A 815 10.08 -5.29 12.19
CA ARG A 815 11.06 -6.36 12.36
C ARG A 815 10.95 -7.45 11.29
N THR A 816 10.10 -7.28 10.27
CA THR A 816 9.73 -8.31 9.29
C THR A 816 10.94 -8.97 8.62
N ARG A 817 11.91 -8.17 8.17
CA ARG A 817 13.11 -8.68 7.49
C ARG A 817 14.06 -9.37 8.44
N SER A 818 14.34 -8.78 9.60
CA SER A 818 15.23 -9.39 10.59
C SER A 818 14.62 -10.67 11.16
N ALA A 819 13.30 -10.72 11.29
CA ALA A 819 12.53 -11.87 11.75
C ALA A 819 12.41 -13.00 10.71
N GLY A 820 12.81 -12.81 9.45
CA GLY A 820 12.72 -13.85 8.41
C GLY A 820 11.32 -14.02 7.78
N LEU A 821 10.42 -13.05 7.95
CA LEU A 821 9.03 -13.11 7.50
C LEU A 821 8.78 -12.45 6.12
N PHE A 822 9.76 -11.73 5.57
CA PHE A 822 9.53 -10.89 4.38
C PHE A 822 9.24 -11.70 3.09
N ASP A 823 10.05 -12.71 2.78
CA ASP A 823 10.11 -13.25 1.40
C ASP A 823 8.93 -14.16 1.02
N ASN A 824 8.45 -15.01 1.94
CA ASN A 824 7.45 -16.05 1.60
C ASN A 824 6.02 -15.50 1.51
N GLY A 825 5.73 -14.36 2.13
CA GLY A 825 4.41 -13.71 2.11
C GLY A 825 4.24 -12.63 1.02
N PHE A 826 5.34 -12.08 0.49
CA PHE A 826 5.31 -10.88 -0.37
C PHE A 826 4.49 -11.06 -1.67
N ASP A 827 4.50 -12.26 -2.24
CA ASP A 827 3.77 -12.60 -3.48
C ASP A 827 2.37 -13.18 -3.20
N LEU A 828 1.85 -13.06 -1.97
CA LEU A 828 0.54 -13.56 -1.55
C LEU A 828 -0.35 -12.43 -1.04
N VAL A 829 -1.66 -12.66 -1.05
CA VAL A 829 -2.65 -11.80 -0.37
C VAL A 829 -3.05 -12.50 0.93
N GLY A 830 -2.59 -11.96 2.06
CA GLY A 830 -2.87 -12.54 3.38
C GLY A 830 -4.18 -12.02 4.00
N TRP A 831 -4.90 -12.88 4.71
CA TRP A 831 -6.15 -12.52 5.40
C TRP A 831 -6.07 -12.89 6.89
N GLY A 832 -6.72 -13.96 7.34
CA GLY A 832 -6.62 -14.42 8.72
C GLY A 832 -5.20 -14.84 9.11
N THR A 833 -4.78 -14.44 10.30
CA THR A 833 -3.47 -14.76 10.86
C THR A 833 -3.56 -14.90 12.38
N GLU A 834 -2.85 -15.87 12.95
CA GLU A 834 -2.84 -16.13 14.39
C GLU A 834 -1.43 -16.48 14.86
N PHE A 835 -1.06 -15.97 16.03
CA PHE A 835 0.07 -16.52 16.78
C PHE A 835 -0.41 -17.72 17.61
N LEU A 836 0.37 -18.79 17.61
CA LEU A 836 0.10 -20.01 18.37
C LEU A 836 1.40 -20.73 18.68
N ASP A 837 1.48 -21.52 19.74
CA ASP A 837 2.66 -22.34 20.04
C ASP A 837 2.38 -23.79 19.61
N ALA A 838 2.72 -24.12 18.36
CA ALA A 838 2.25 -25.35 17.73
C ALA A 838 2.93 -26.60 18.31
N ASP A 839 4.18 -26.47 18.75
CA ASP A 839 4.93 -27.56 19.37
C ASP A 839 5.11 -27.39 20.89
N LEU A 840 4.48 -26.38 21.48
CA LEU A 840 4.49 -26.06 22.91
C LEU A 840 5.90 -25.84 23.46
N ASP A 841 6.80 -25.29 22.64
CA ASP A 841 8.20 -25.04 23.00
C ASP A 841 8.43 -23.71 23.75
N GLY A 842 7.36 -22.93 23.89
CA GLY A 842 7.25 -21.67 24.60
C GLY A 842 7.58 -20.45 23.76
N ASP A 843 7.80 -20.60 22.45
CA ASP A 843 7.96 -19.50 21.51
C ASP A 843 6.76 -19.51 20.53
N LEU A 844 6.10 -18.37 20.35
CA LEU A 844 4.91 -18.30 19.50
C LEU A 844 5.27 -18.43 18.02
N ASP A 845 4.76 -19.48 17.38
CA ASP A 845 4.71 -19.71 15.94
C ASP A 845 3.61 -18.86 15.27
N LEU A 846 3.55 -18.87 13.94
CA LEU A 846 2.64 -18.03 13.17
C LEU A 846 1.91 -18.84 12.09
N LEU A 847 0.59 -18.73 12.02
CA LEU A 847 -0.24 -19.34 10.99
C LEU A 847 -0.97 -18.27 10.18
N ILE A 848 -0.98 -18.39 8.84
CA ILE A 848 -1.58 -17.42 7.91
C ILE A 848 -2.43 -18.16 6.87
N THR A 849 -3.64 -17.67 6.62
CA THR A 849 -4.43 -18.07 5.45
C THR A 849 -4.38 -17.00 4.35
N ASN A 850 -4.32 -17.43 3.10
CA ASN A 850 -4.13 -16.55 1.94
C ASN A 850 -5.21 -16.80 0.89
N GLY A 851 -5.41 -15.81 0.01
CA GLY A 851 -6.32 -15.94 -1.14
C GLY A 851 -6.54 -14.60 -1.84
N HIS A 852 -6.34 -14.54 -3.14
CA HIS A 852 -6.49 -13.29 -3.89
C HIS A 852 -7.96 -12.83 -3.98
N ILE A 853 -8.15 -11.60 -4.45
CA ILE A 853 -9.46 -11.02 -4.75
C ILE A 853 -9.80 -11.30 -6.23
N ALA A 854 -10.96 -11.92 -6.45
CA ALA A 854 -11.60 -12.15 -7.74
C ALA A 854 -11.62 -10.88 -8.61
N GLY A 855 -11.26 -10.97 -9.91
CA GLY A 855 -11.24 -9.83 -10.83
C GLY A 855 -10.05 -8.86 -10.68
N HIS A 856 -9.19 -9.05 -9.67
CA HIS A 856 -8.00 -8.22 -9.45
C HIS A 856 -6.66 -8.93 -9.72
N VAL A 857 -6.71 -10.20 -10.10
CA VAL A 857 -5.54 -11.04 -10.42
C VAL A 857 -4.86 -10.54 -11.70
N ARG A 858 -3.55 -10.29 -11.64
CA ARG A 858 -2.74 -9.85 -12.80
C ARG A 858 -2.01 -11.02 -13.45
N ASP A 859 -1.45 -10.78 -14.64
CA ASP A 859 -0.63 -11.76 -15.36
C ASP A 859 0.50 -12.31 -14.47
N GLY A 860 0.44 -13.61 -14.16
CA GLY A 860 1.44 -14.33 -13.35
C GLY A 860 1.08 -14.50 -11.87
N GLU A 861 0.02 -13.86 -11.39
CA GLU A 861 -0.53 -14.04 -10.05
C GLU A 861 -1.52 -15.21 -10.01
N ARG A 862 -1.81 -15.74 -8.81
CA ARG A 862 -2.76 -16.83 -8.61
C ARG A 862 -3.96 -16.33 -7.82
N LEU A 863 -5.15 -16.82 -8.14
CA LEU A 863 -6.33 -16.53 -7.33
C LEU A 863 -6.32 -17.32 -6.02
N GLU A 864 -6.25 -18.64 -6.15
CA GLU A 864 -6.12 -19.57 -5.03
C GLU A 864 -4.66 -19.58 -4.56
N MET A 865 -4.42 -19.41 -3.25
CA MET A 865 -3.09 -19.28 -2.67
C MET A 865 -2.89 -20.28 -1.51
N PRO A 866 -1.66 -20.74 -1.26
CA PRO A 866 -1.39 -21.69 -0.18
C PRO A 866 -1.45 -20.99 1.19
N PRO A 867 -1.93 -21.67 2.25
CA PRO A 867 -1.73 -21.21 3.62
C PRO A 867 -0.24 -21.35 4.02
N LEU A 868 0.21 -20.55 4.98
CA LEU A 868 1.58 -20.59 5.49
C LEU A 868 1.60 -20.84 6.99
N CYS A 869 2.58 -21.60 7.45
CA CYS A 869 2.93 -21.72 8.86
C CYS A 869 4.43 -21.45 9.00
N TYR A 870 4.80 -20.63 9.98
CA TYR A 870 6.17 -20.33 10.32
C TYR A 870 6.47 -20.84 11.72
N ARG A 871 7.61 -21.50 11.86
CA ARG A 871 8.14 -21.85 13.17
C ARG A 871 8.98 -20.70 13.72
N ASN A 872 8.72 -20.29 14.94
CA ASN A 872 9.59 -19.40 15.70
C ASN A 872 10.67 -20.23 16.41
N SER A 873 11.94 -19.92 16.16
CA SER A 873 13.06 -20.56 16.86
C SER A 873 13.49 -19.82 18.13
N GLY A 874 12.74 -18.76 18.50
CA GLY A 874 13.14 -17.70 19.42
C GLY A 874 14.31 -16.86 18.86
N PRO A 875 14.54 -15.63 19.35
CA PRO A 875 13.61 -14.63 19.89
C PRO A 875 12.94 -13.86 18.74
N GLY A 876 11.75 -14.28 18.31
CA GLY A 876 11.05 -13.68 17.16
C GLY A 876 11.74 -13.95 15.81
N ARG A 877 12.36 -15.14 15.67
CA ARG A 877 13.03 -15.57 14.43
C ARG A 877 12.22 -16.68 13.78
N PHE A 878 11.66 -16.39 12.63
CA PHE A 878 10.71 -17.24 11.94
C PHE A 878 11.34 -17.91 10.71
N SER A 879 10.96 -19.16 10.50
CA SER A 879 11.27 -19.91 9.29
C SER A 879 10.01 -20.62 8.79
N VAL A 880 9.77 -20.57 7.47
CA VAL A 880 8.60 -21.22 6.89
C VAL A 880 8.71 -22.73 7.08
N VAL A 881 7.65 -23.36 7.59
CA VAL A 881 7.56 -24.80 7.69
C VAL A 881 7.12 -25.37 6.34
N PRO A 882 7.85 -26.34 5.74
CA PRO A 882 7.48 -26.89 4.45
C PRO A 882 6.07 -27.52 4.47
N ALA A 883 5.27 -27.26 3.44
CA ALA A 883 3.91 -27.79 3.32
C ALA A 883 3.83 -29.32 3.43
N GLN A 884 4.82 -30.05 2.90
CA GLN A 884 4.86 -31.51 2.97
C GLN A 884 5.04 -32.03 4.39
N GLN A 885 5.64 -31.23 5.27
CA GLN A 885 5.76 -31.52 6.69
C GLN A 885 4.45 -31.19 7.41
N LEU A 886 3.85 -30.03 7.17
CA LEU A 886 2.66 -29.56 7.88
C LEU A 886 1.44 -30.47 7.69
N GLY A 887 1.27 -31.08 6.50
CA GLY A 887 0.15 -31.98 6.22
C GLY A 887 -0.56 -31.64 4.92
N LYS A 888 -1.51 -32.49 4.52
CA LYS A 888 -2.13 -32.45 3.19
C LYS A 888 -2.79 -31.10 2.86
N TYR A 889 -3.45 -30.47 3.83
CA TYR A 889 -4.12 -29.18 3.65
C TYR A 889 -3.17 -28.09 3.16
N PHE A 890 -1.95 -28.01 3.71
CA PHE A 890 -0.96 -27.00 3.35
C PHE A 890 -0.36 -27.20 1.94
N GLY A 891 -0.57 -28.37 1.33
CA GLY A 891 -0.24 -28.59 -0.08
C GLY A 891 -1.30 -28.10 -1.07
N GLY A 892 -2.47 -27.66 -0.58
CA GLY A 892 -3.55 -27.09 -1.38
C GLY A 892 -3.41 -25.57 -1.58
N ASN A 893 -4.22 -25.03 -2.49
CA ASN A 893 -4.41 -23.59 -2.66
C ASN A 893 -5.89 -23.30 -2.43
N TYR A 894 -6.19 -22.18 -1.79
CA TYR A 894 -7.55 -21.80 -1.42
C TYR A 894 -7.75 -20.29 -1.54
N ILE A 895 -9.00 -19.86 -1.49
CA ILE A 895 -9.39 -18.47 -1.25
C ILE A 895 -9.77 -18.34 0.23
N GLY A 896 -8.75 -18.42 1.10
CA GLY A 896 -8.92 -18.39 2.56
C GLY A 896 -9.27 -16.99 3.08
N ARG A 897 -10.06 -16.94 4.17
CA ARG A 897 -10.53 -15.70 4.81
C ARG A 897 -10.30 -15.72 6.30
N GLY A 898 -11.31 -16.08 7.09
CA GLY A 898 -11.21 -16.07 8.54
C GLY A 898 -10.31 -17.19 9.05
N LEU A 899 -9.61 -16.93 10.14
CA LEU A 899 -8.74 -17.87 10.81
C LEU A 899 -8.89 -17.65 12.31
N ALA A 900 -9.43 -18.64 13.03
CA ALA A 900 -9.62 -18.63 14.48
C ALA A 900 -8.80 -19.73 15.14
N ARG A 901 -8.31 -19.47 16.35
CA ARG A 901 -7.54 -20.38 17.20
C ARG A 901 -8.41 -20.94 18.32
N LEU A 902 -8.26 -22.23 18.57
CA LEU A 902 -9.00 -23.00 19.58
C LEU A 902 -8.22 -24.26 19.99
N ASP A 903 -8.69 -24.98 20.99
CA ASP A 903 -8.27 -26.33 21.37
C ASP A 903 -9.55 -27.19 21.36
N TRP A 904 -9.91 -27.70 20.18
CA TRP A 904 -11.26 -28.23 19.97
C TRP A 904 -11.49 -29.56 20.68
N ASN A 905 -10.40 -30.28 20.96
CA ASN A 905 -10.41 -31.59 21.61
C ASN A 905 -9.91 -31.54 23.07
N ASN A 906 -9.66 -30.34 23.61
CA ASN A 906 -9.17 -30.08 24.97
C ASN A 906 -7.89 -30.88 25.31
N ASP A 907 -6.96 -31.01 24.35
CA ASP A 907 -5.69 -31.71 24.55
C ASP A 907 -4.51 -30.78 24.92
N GLY A 908 -4.78 -29.48 25.03
CA GLY A 908 -3.84 -28.42 25.36
C GLY A 908 -3.00 -27.93 24.18
N ARG A 909 -3.21 -28.48 22.98
CA ARG A 909 -2.53 -28.05 21.76
C ARG A 909 -3.46 -27.11 21.00
N GLN A 910 -2.86 -26.05 20.46
CA GLN A 910 -3.63 -25.08 19.69
C GLN A 910 -3.89 -25.60 18.28
N ASP A 911 -5.16 -25.67 17.94
CA ASP A 911 -5.75 -25.95 16.64
C ASP A 911 -6.17 -24.66 15.94
N ALA A 912 -6.65 -24.78 14.70
CA ALA A 912 -7.21 -23.64 13.97
C ALA A 912 -8.45 -24.01 13.15
N VAL A 913 -9.38 -23.07 12.99
CA VAL A 913 -10.49 -23.14 12.05
C VAL A 913 -10.30 -22.08 10.98
N ILE A 914 -10.46 -22.46 9.70
CA ILE A 914 -10.30 -21.54 8.56
C ILE A 914 -11.56 -21.55 7.69
N THR A 915 -12.05 -20.36 7.34
CA THR A 915 -13.14 -20.17 6.36
C THR A 915 -12.59 -19.87 4.98
N HIS A 916 -13.35 -20.24 3.95
CA HIS A 916 -12.98 -20.05 2.55
C HIS A 916 -14.15 -19.54 1.73
N LEU A 917 -13.85 -18.95 0.58
CA LEU A 917 -14.87 -18.61 -0.43
C LEU A 917 -15.11 -19.73 -1.45
N ASP A 918 -14.13 -20.60 -1.65
CA ASP A 918 -14.07 -21.61 -2.71
C ASP A 918 -14.06 -23.06 -2.21
N ALA A 919 -13.94 -23.25 -0.89
CA ALA A 919 -13.85 -24.55 -0.24
C ALA A 919 -14.74 -24.64 1.02
N PRO A 920 -15.06 -25.87 1.48
CA PRO A 920 -15.67 -26.06 2.80
C PRO A 920 -14.74 -25.58 3.92
N LEU A 921 -15.32 -25.24 5.07
CA LEU A 921 -14.61 -24.95 6.31
C LEU A 921 -13.53 -26.01 6.59
N ALA A 922 -12.35 -25.57 7.04
CA ALA A 922 -11.28 -26.47 7.51
C ALA A 922 -11.13 -26.38 9.03
N LEU A 923 -10.98 -27.54 9.68
CA LEU A 923 -10.57 -27.68 11.08
C LEU A 923 -9.19 -28.32 11.10
N LEU A 924 -8.15 -27.53 11.37
CA LEU A 924 -6.77 -27.96 11.43
C LEU A 924 -6.43 -28.42 12.85
N THR A 925 -6.51 -29.73 13.07
CA THR A 925 -6.14 -30.36 14.33
C THR A 925 -4.63 -30.51 14.42
N ASN A 926 -4.02 -30.02 15.49
CA ASN A 926 -2.59 -30.10 15.75
C ASN A 926 -2.20 -31.53 16.16
N THR A 927 -1.40 -32.15 15.30
CA THR A 927 -0.99 -33.56 15.43
C THR A 927 0.50 -33.72 15.70
N THR A 928 1.16 -32.64 16.10
CA THR A 928 2.61 -32.59 16.34
C THR A 928 3.04 -33.76 17.24
N PRO A 929 3.94 -34.65 16.78
CA PRO A 929 4.14 -35.96 17.42
C PRO A 929 4.87 -35.87 18.77
N ARG A 930 5.67 -34.82 18.98
CA ARG A 930 6.37 -34.54 20.23
C ARG A 930 6.23 -33.05 20.55
N THR A 931 5.43 -32.73 21.54
CA THR A 931 5.22 -31.36 22.01
C THR A 931 5.90 -31.15 23.37
N GLY A 932 6.10 -29.89 23.76
CA GLY A 932 6.45 -29.52 25.12
C GLY A 932 5.29 -29.65 26.11
N HIS A 933 5.60 -29.33 27.36
CA HIS A 933 4.63 -29.10 28.42
C HIS A 933 3.93 -27.77 28.22
N HIS A 934 2.79 -27.59 28.89
CA HIS A 934 2.01 -26.37 28.75
C HIS A 934 1.23 -26.05 30.03
N LEU A 935 0.73 -24.82 30.09
CA LEU A 935 -0.26 -24.34 31.03
C LEU A 935 -1.44 -23.76 30.24
N VAL A 936 -2.65 -24.26 30.50
CA VAL A 936 -3.90 -23.68 29.97
C VAL A 936 -4.62 -22.95 31.09
N LEU A 937 -5.03 -21.70 30.85
CA LEU A 937 -5.75 -20.87 31.79
C LEU A 937 -7.02 -20.33 31.12
N ARG A 938 -8.17 -20.57 31.77
CA ARG A 938 -9.42 -19.87 31.51
C ARG A 938 -9.64 -18.87 32.63
N LEU A 939 -9.77 -17.60 32.27
CA LEU A 939 -9.86 -16.49 33.21
C LEU A 939 -11.31 -16.02 33.25
N VAL A 940 -11.86 -15.87 34.45
CA VAL A 940 -13.23 -15.37 34.66
C VAL A 940 -13.17 -14.19 35.61
N GLY A 941 -13.52 -13.01 35.11
CA GLY A 941 -13.57 -11.78 35.91
C GLY A 941 -14.70 -11.82 36.93
N THR A 942 -14.42 -11.32 38.14
CA THR A 942 -15.43 -11.08 39.19
C THR A 942 -15.58 -9.61 39.54
N ASP A 943 -14.48 -8.85 39.46
CA ASP A 943 -14.42 -7.39 39.68
C ASP A 943 -14.03 -6.62 38.39
N SER A 944 -13.78 -7.35 37.30
CA SER A 944 -13.65 -6.86 35.92
C SER A 944 -14.77 -7.48 35.09
N SER A 945 -14.89 -7.09 33.82
CA SER A 945 -15.70 -7.85 32.85
C SER A 945 -15.40 -9.35 32.95
N ARG A 946 -16.46 -10.17 32.88
CA ARG A 946 -16.41 -11.62 33.07
C ARG A 946 -15.47 -12.30 32.08
N ASP A 947 -15.39 -11.77 30.86
CA ASP A 947 -14.50 -12.25 29.80
C ASP A 947 -13.02 -11.93 30.04
N ALA A 948 -12.70 -11.10 31.03
CA ALA A 948 -11.34 -10.78 31.47
C ALA A 948 -10.40 -10.29 30.34
N ILE A 949 -10.94 -9.71 29.26
CA ILE A 949 -10.14 -9.12 28.18
C ILE A 949 -9.21 -8.05 28.78
N GLY A 950 -7.92 -8.13 28.45
CA GLY A 950 -6.84 -7.33 29.02
C GLY A 950 -6.10 -7.97 30.19
N ALA A 951 -6.57 -9.11 30.72
CA ALA A 951 -5.84 -9.83 31.76
C ALA A 951 -4.50 -10.36 31.23
N THR A 952 -3.41 -10.01 31.91
CA THR A 952 -2.05 -10.44 31.55
C THR A 952 -1.56 -11.49 32.54
N VAL A 953 -1.16 -12.65 32.02
CA VAL A 953 -0.50 -13.72 32.76
C VAL A 953 1.01 -13.63 32.55
N THR A 954 1.76 -13.72 33.64
CA THR A 954 3.21 -13.88 33.62
C THR A 954 3.58 -15.19 34.32
N ALA A 955 4.18 -16.11 33.58
CA ALA A 955 4.72 -17.36 34.11
C ALA A 955 6.25 -17.31 34.12
N ARG A 956 6.88 -17.84 35.18
CA ARG A 956 8.35 -17.83 35.31
C ARG A 956 8.90 -19.21 35.64
N ALA A 957 10.04 -19.55 35.05
CA ALA A 957 10.85 -20.70 35.43
C ALA A 957 12.34 -20.43 35.19
N GLY A 958 13.11 -20.33 36.26
CA GLY A 958 14.51 -19.97 36.25
C GLY A 958 14.73 -18.58 35.64
N LYS A 959 15.31 -18.55 34.43
CA LYS A 959 15.56 -17.31 33.68
C LYS A 959 14.51 -17.03 32.60
N ARG A 960 13.63 -17.98 32.29
CA ARG A 960 12.61 -17.82 31.26
C ARG A 960 11.35 -17.21 31.89
N THR A 961 10.80 -16.23 31.22
CA THR A 961 9.52 -15.59 31.54
C THR A 961 8.66 -15.70 30.29
N TRP A 962 7.40 -16.03 30.47
CA TRP A 962 6.39 -16.00 29.43
C TRP A 962 5.33 -14.99 29.82
N VAL A 963 4.95 -14.13 28.88
CA VAL A 963 3.88 -13.16 29.03
C VAL A 963 2.81 -13.45 28.00
N ALA A 964 1.56 -13.56 28.45
CA ALA A 964 0.41 -13.73 27.57
C ALA A 964 -0.73 -12.84 28.06
N GLN A 965 -1.40 -12.14 27.16
CA GLN A 965 -2.57 -11.33 27.47
C GLN A 965 -3.80 -11.90 26.77
N LEU A 966 -4.94 -11.91 27.46
CA LEU A 966 -6.21 -12.23 26.83
C LEU A 966 -6.69 -11.02 26.03
N THR A 967 -6.76 -11.13 24.71
CA THR A 967 -7.11 -10.04 23.79
C THR A 967 -8.48 -10.27 23.15
N ALA A 968 -9.02 -9.24 22.49
CA ALA A 968 -10.25 -9.36 21.71
C ALA A 968 -10.07 -8.79 20.29
N GLY A 969 -10.41 -9.58 19.27
CA GLY A 969 -10.47 -9.18 17.86
C GLY A 969 -9.31 -9.63 16.97
N ASP A 970 -8.31 -10.34 17.52
CA ASP A 970 -7.22 -10.94 16.75
C ASP A 970 -7.74 -12.02 15.79
N GLY A 971 -6.99 -12.26 14.72
CA GLY A 971 -7.42 -13.01 13.55
C GLY A 971 -7.94 -12.12 12.43
N TYR A 972 -8.94 -12.59 11.70
CA TYR A 972 -9.70 -11.83 10.71
C TYR A 972 -11.15 -12.32 10.68
N LEU A 973 -12.13 -11.46 10.97
CA LEU A 973 -13.57 -11.80 11.06
C LEU A 973 -13.95 -12.76 12.19
N VAL A 974 -13.05 -13.06 13.13
CA VAL A 974 -13.25 -14.14 14.09
C VAL A 974 -13.23 -13.67 15.54
N SER A 975 -13.72 -14.53 16.43
CA SER A 975 -13.38 -14.52 17.85
C SER A 975 -12.74 -15.84 18.23
N ASN A 976 -11.56 -15.77 18.84
CA ASN A 976 -10.81 -16.91 19.34
C ASN A 976 -11.43 -17.50 20.61
N GLN A 977 -11.05 -18.74 20.94
CA GLN A 977 -11.41 -19.31 22.24
C GLN A 977 -10.82 -18.45 23.37
N LYS A 978 -11.64 -18.05 24.35
CA LYS A 978 -11.24 -17.20 25.49
C LYS A 978 -10.39 -17.96 26.51
N GLN A 979 -9.19 -18.38 26.09
CA GLN A 979 -8.21 -19.07 26.93
C GLN A 979 -6.77 -18.72 26.55
N LEU A 980 -5.88 -18.80 27.54
CA LEU A 980 -4.45 -18.64 27.34
C LEU A 980 -3.77 -20.00 27.39
N VAL A 981 -2.93 -20.27 26.39
CA VAL A 981 -2.08 -21.46 26.34
C VAL A 981 -0.63 -20.97 26.35
N ILE A 982 0.13 -21.39 27.35
CA ILE A 982 1.56 -21.08 27.48
C ILE A 982 2.33 -22.38 27.35
N GLY A 983 3.05 -22.58 26.25
CA GLY A 983 4.02 -23.67 26.14
C GLY A 983 5.20 -23.42 27.07
N THR A 984 5.58 -24.43 27.83
CA THR A 984 6.72 -24.37 28.77
C THR A 984 7.89 -25.22 28.27
N GLY A 985 7.79 -25.81 27.07
CA GLY A 985 8.82 -26.63 26.47
C GLY A 985 9.16 -27.82 27.37
N THR A 986 10.42 -27.92 27.79
CA THR A 986 10.87 -29.00 28.69
C THR A 986 10.63 -28.70 30.18
N VAL A 987 10.10 -27.53 30.53
CA VAL A 987 9.87 -27.12 31.92
C VAL A 987 8.59 -27.78 32.45
N THR A 988 8.75 -28.61 33.48
CA THR A 988 7.64 -29.35 34.11
C THR A 988 7.08 -28.67 35.37
N ARG A 989 7.71 -27.59 35.84
CA ARG A 989 7.31 -26.85 37.04
C ARG A 989 7.67 -25.38 36.88
N LEU A 990 6.69 -24.51 37.11
CA LEU A 990 6.87 -23.07 37.16
C LEU A 990 7.27 -22.63 38.59
N ASP A 991 8.06 -21.58 38.68
CA ASP A 991 8.49 -20.95 39.94
C ASP A 991 7.46 -19.94 40.46
N ALA A 992 6.69 -19.33 39.55
CA ALA A 992 5.60 -18.41 39.86
C ALA A 992 4.67 -18.25 38.66
N VAL A 993 3.39 -18.00 38.92
CA VAL A 993 2.39 -17.57 37.93
C VAL A 993 1.59 -16.42 38.53
N SER A 994 1.71 -15.24 37.92
CA SER A 994 0.99 -14.04 38.35
C SER A 994 0.02 -13.55 37.27
N ILE A 995 -1.15 -13.08 37.67
CA ILE A 995 -2.17 -12.50 36.82
C ILE A 995 -2.36 -11.04 37.20
N ARG A 996 -2.27 -10.14 36.22
CA ARG A 996 -2.71 -8.75 36.32
C ARG A 996 -4.08 -8.64 35.68
N TRP A 997 -5.08 -8.27 36.46
CA TRP A 997 -6.46 -8.11 35.99
C TRP A 997 -6.73 -6.69 35.51
N PRO A 998 -7.67 -6.50 34.55
CA PRO A 998 -8.10 -5.17 34.10
C PRO A 998 -8.64 -4.29 35.24
N SER A 999 -9.28 -4.91 36.25
CA SER A 999 -9.78 -4.23 37.46
C SER A 999 -8.68 -3.59 38.33
N GLY A 1000 -7.42 -3.87 38.02
CA GLY A 1000 -6.26 -3.41 38.78
C GLY A 1000 -5.82 -4.34 39.91
N LEU A 1001 -6.49 -5.48 40.09
CA LEU A 1001 -6.07 -6.54 41.00
C LEU A 1001 -4.86 -7.29 40.42
N ASP A 1002 -3.91 -7.63 41.28
CA ASP A 1002 -2.82 -8.56 40.97
C ASP A 1002 -3.02 -9.83 41.81
N GLN A 1003 -2.98 -10.99 41.15
CA GLN A 1003 -3.18 -12.30 41.78
C GLN A 1003 -1.95 -13.18 41.53
N ASP A 1004 -1.44 -13.81 42.59
CA ASP A 1004 -0.36 -14.79 42.50
C ASP A 1004 -0.95 -16.19 42.75
N LEU A 1005 -0.66 -17.14 41.87
CA LEU A 1005 -1.13 -18.53 41.96
C LEU A 1005 -0.13 -19.46 42.66
N GLY A 1006 1.05 -18.95 43.04
CA GLY A 1006 2.05 -19.69 43.83
C GLY A 1006 3.23 -20.21 43.02
#